data_AF-A0A0G2DYS6-F1
#
_entry.id   AF-A0A0G2DYS6-F1
#
_cell.length_a   1.000
_cell.length_b   1.000
_cell.length_c   1.000
_cell.angle_alpha   90.00
_cell.angle_beta   90.00
_cell.angle_gamma   90.00
#
_symmetry.space_group_name_H-M   'P 1'
#
loop_
_entity.id
_entity.type
_entity.pdbx_description
1 polymer ?
#
loop_
_entity_poly.entity_id
_entity_poly.type
_entity_poly.pdbx_seq_one_letter_code
_entity_poly.pdbx_strand_id
1 'polypeptide(L)'
;MMSFRLMGRELLRTKPQLAWKTMDLDAWLDATCRDILDESDAILDPRFQLVYSIGNQRIMDGQPDRWVITQRLLALFASEAYRLQTEGSRDIEVDFRGRSFPMITFLNHDVGHILLDRVVEQIGRGKLLGISLLHCSAAVRQAVLEFIRESSVCESTLTLVEQEFGSSASWKILLLCRGLIANNVLLFALQQKRWLVNYGLDLSRCRMAVPYRAKGVPSISAEFGHPDVAIVLTCLSYYYSGLTSTQLRHAFENLFRESDPSSEYALWAQDCPTLSIQSLHGINLEDDRSWDETILPQLRFSKSAADYFMATVVFPHEGKEFPAKLSTSAWDIPSKSQPSTGFSGTNDNKFLLPLSIHQNDLPQLHRTNAMVANMLLQRENRQYVEAKDSCGKRLSTEGLLKLLCASSPQISVFIDVGAQVLEASNEDVARKWLQLSPNADAAVFFDEADEKRVLDRHGFVERLSNSGFHQNLDRCLIYLDEVHTRGVDISMPTQARAAVTLGPRTTKDRLVQACMRMRKLNCHHLEEPEGRTLHEMYGGGSGQPAFRSCLTSEPARQDATVQHLLSEWATFKSGHSRDWTLQEEQEREIAHEVEQERELQRPPPAEALAHTLDPAVRAFVQNGTFPENGALTTHGRADEFLRPVTWLLSSRRSDRTDVFVIISPYEANALLPALRQETAAAAVRLHVYAAKTSRAMLGDFTGLDFYTVSGTGSGEAEYTPPPPPPPLLVAQLGLLAGSLFFDSYAAYRLVADFLGIVTDAAGVGDGGVVVGADGFVQMEARRRVGWPVKSPFVRSPIVYCPYRGAR
;
A
#
# COMPACT_ATOMS: atom_id res chain seq x y z
N MET A 1 -15.12 10.32 -16.28
CA MET A 1 -15.19 9.34 -17.39
C MET A 1 -15.44 7.91 -16.92
N MET A 2 -14.60 7.30 -16.07
CA MET A 2 -14.78 5.90 -15.65
C MET A 2 -16.14 5.60 -14.99
N SER A 3 -16.66 6.49 -14.13
CA SER A 3 -18.01 6.36 -13.54
C SER A 3 -19.12 6.30 -14.60
N PHE A 4 -19.01 7.14 -15.63
CA PHE A 4 -19.97 7.20 -16.74
C PHE A 4 -20.06 5.86 -17.50
N ARG A 5 -18.91 5.18 -17.69
CA ARG A 5 -18.88 3.83 -18.28
C ARG A 5 -19.62 2.80 -17.46
N LEU A 6 -19.37 2.79 -16.15
CA LEU A 6 -20.02 1.84 -15.24
C LEU A 6 -21.54 2.09 -15.19
N MET A 7 -21.95 3.37 -15.20
CA MET A 7 -23.35 3.75 -15.32
C MET A 7 -23.98 3.24 -16.63
N GLY A 8 -23.30 3.39 -17.77
CA GLY A 8 -23.79 2.84 -19.06
C GLY A 8 -24.05 1.34 -19.00
N ARG A 9 -23.17 0.58 -18.33
CA ARG A 9 -23.34 -0.87 -18.12
C ARG A 9 -24.50 -1.19 -17.17
N GLU A 10 -24.70 -0.43 -16.10
CA GLU A 10 -25.85 -0.61 -15.22
C GLU A 10 -27.18 -0.37 -15.97
N LEU A 11 -27.24 0.69 -16.78
CA LEU A 11 -28.44 1.06 -17.54
C LEU A 11 -28.88 -0.04 -18.52
N LEU A 12 -28.01 -0.96 -18.95
CA LEU A 12 -28.42 -2.10 -19.78
C LEU A 12 -29.51 -2.95 -19.11
N ARG A 13 -29.52 -3.01 -17.78
CA ARG A 13 -30.52 -3.77 -17.02
C ARG A 13 -31.85 -3.03 -16.86
N THR A 14 -31.83 -1.70 -16.80
CA THR A 14 -32.99 -0.89 -16.38
C THR A 14 -33.57 -0.03 -17.51
N LYS A 15 -32.72 0.54 -18.37
CA LYS A 15 -33.06 1.47 -19.45
C LYS A 15 -32.19 1.22 -20.69
N PRO A 16 -32.40 0.11 -21.43
CA PRO A 16 -31.49 -0.32 -22.50
C PRO A 16 -31.33 0.70 -23.63
N GLN A 17 -32.37 1.44 -23.98
CA GLN A 17 -32.26 2.50 -25.01
C GLN A 17 -31.35 3.65 -24.60
N LEU A 18 -31.38 4.05 -23.32
CA LEU A 18 -30.49 5.07 -22.79
C LEU A 18 -29.07 4.53 -22.61
N ALA A 19 -28.94 3.25 -22.24
CA ALA A 19 -27.67 2.56 -22.15
C ALA A 19 -26.92 2.60 -23.48
N TRP A 20 -27.57 2.27 -24.60
CA TRP A 20 -26.97 2.35 -25.93
C TRP A 20 -26.46 3.76 -26.25
N LYS A 21 -27.27 4.80 -26.03
CA LYS A 21 -26.82 6.20 -26.23
C LYS A 21 -25.62 6.58 -25.36
N THR A 22 -25.59 6.08 -24.12
CA THR A 22 -24.50 6.32 -23.17
C THR A 22 -23.22 5.62 -23.64
N MET A 23 -23.34 4.39 -24.13
CA MET A 23 -22.23 3.61 -24.67
C MET A 23 -21.72 4.19 -26.00
N ASP A 24 -22.60 4.68 -26.87
CA ASP A 24 -22.22 5.38 -28.10
C ASP A 24 -21.44 6.66 -27.79
N LEU A 25 -21.85 7.42 -26.77
CA LEU A 25 -21.13 8.61 -26.32
C LEU A 25 -19.75 8.24 -25.73
N ASP A 26 -19.66 7.19 -24.92
CA ASP A 26 -18.38 6.70 -24.39
C ASP A 26 -17.43 6.26 -25.52
N ALA A 27 -17.95 5.53 -26.51
CA ALA A 27 -17.17 5.13 -27.70
C ALA A 27 -16.74 6.34 -28.54
N TRP A 28 -17.59 7.37 -28.66
CA TRP A 28 -17.24 8.62 -29.33
C TRP A 28 -16.15 9.39 -28.59
N LEU A 29 -16.26 9.52 -27.26
CA LEU A 29 -15.22 10.13 -26.42
C LEU A 29 -13.91 9.35 -26.57
N ASP A 30 -13.95 8.03 -26.56
CA ASP A 30 -12.77 7.19 -26.75
C ASP A 30 -12.15 7.30 -28.14
N ALA A 31 -12.94 7.62 -29.16
CA ALA A 31 -12.45 7.82 -30.52
C ALA A 31 -11.92 9.24 -30.76
N THR A 32 -12.34 10.24 -29.96
CA THR A 32 -12.10 11.67 -30.25
C THR A 32 -11.25 12.39 -29.21
N CYS A 33 -11.14 11.85 -27.99
CA CYS A 33 -10.37 12.44 -26.90
C CYS A 33 -9.01 11.75 -26.72
N ARG A 34 -8.08 12.50 -26.13
CA ARG A 34 -6.75 12.02 -25.69
C ARG A 34 -6.63 12.26 -24.20
N ASP A 35 -6.24 11.23 -23.46
CA ASP A 35 -5.97 11.33 -22.03
C ASP A 35 -4.54 11.85 -21.82
N ILE A 36 -4.39 12.93 -21.03
CA ILE A 36 -3.10 13.50 -20.62
C ILE A 36 -3.01 13.35 -19.10
N LEU A 37 -1.98 12.64 -18.63
CA LEU A 37 -1.78 12.28 -17.24
C LEU A 37 -0.47 12.89 -16.75
N ASP A 38 -0.52 13.83 -15.83
CA ASP A 38 0.66 14.24 -15.07
C ASP A 38 0.87 13.31 -13.88
N GLU A 39 2.11 13.10 -13.43
CA GLU A 39 2.47 12.11 -12.39
C GLU A 39 1.81 10.73 -12.62
N SER A 40 1.87 10.27 -13.87
CA SER A 40 1.23 9.05 -14.35
C SER A 40 1.63 7.79 -13.58
N ASP A 41 2.81 7.76 -12.96
CA ASP A 41 3.26 6.68 -12.07
C ASP A 41 2.52 6.65 -10.73
N ALA A 42 1.99 7.79 -10.27
CA ALA A 42 1.11 7.86 -9.12
C ALA A 42 -0.35 7.63 -9.52
N ILE A 43 -0.85 8.28 -10.57
CA ILE A 43 -2.26 8.16 -11.00
C ILE A 43 -2.60 6.71 -11.39
N LEU A 44 -1.68 6.04 -12.08
CA LEU A 44 -1.86 4.66 -12.53
C LEU A 44 -1.40 3.64 -11.49
N ASP A 45 -1.32 4.01 -10.21
CA ASP A 45 -1.09 3.04 -9.15
C ASP A 45 -2.23 2.00 -9.13
N PRO A 46 -1.93 0.69 -9.20
CA PRO A 46 -2.94 -0.36 -9.30
C PRO A 46 -3.86 -0.45 -8.07
N ARG A 47 -3.54 0.24 -6.97
CA ARG A 47 -4.38 0.31 -5.78
C ARG A 47 -5.60 1.21 -5.97
N PHE A 48 -5.59 2.09 -6.97
CA PHE A 48 -6.73 2.95 -7.27
C PHE A 48 -7.79 2.20 -8.06
N GLN A 49 -8.94 2.01 -7.42
CA GLN A 49 -10.11 1.37 -7.98
C GLN A 49 -11.31 2.28 -7.77
N LEU A 50 -12.08 2.50 -8.83
CA LEU A 50 -13.40 3.09 -8.73
C LEU A 50 -14.42 1.97 -8.55
N VAL A 51 -15.16 2.03 -7.45
CA VAL A 51 -16.23 1.08 -7.12
C VAL A 51 -17.57 1.78 -7.29
N TYR A 52 -18.43 1.22 -8.15
CA TYR A 52 -19.77 1.71 -8.42
C TYR A 52 -20.80 0.73 -7.85
N SER A 53 -21.52 1.16 -6.83
CA SER A 53 -22.54 0.36 -6.15
C SER A 53 -23.82 0.21 -6.98
N ILE A 54 -24.38 -1.00 -7.03
CA ILE A 54 -25.64 -1.29 -7.72
C ILE A 54 -26.70 -1.73 -6.72
N GLY A 55 -27.92 -1.18 -6.89
CA GLY A 55 -29.11 -1.54 -6.12
C GLY A 55 -29.29 -0.71 -4.86
N ASN A 56 -30.28 -1.09 -4.04
CA ASN A 56 -30.58 -0.37 -2.81
C ASN A 56 -29.61 -0.78 -1.70
N GLN A 57 -29.26 0.19 -0.87
CA GLN A 57 -28.47 -0.02 0.33
C GLN A 57 -29.22 -0.95 1.29
N ARG A 58 -28.54 -1.99 1.77
CA ARG A 58 -29.05 -2.94 2.78
C ARG A 58 -28.11 -2.97 3.98
N ILE A 59 -28.57 -3.51 5.09
CA ILE A 59 -27.70 -3.67 6.25
C ILE A 59 -26.69 -4.80 5.98
N MET A 60 -25.48 -4.66 6.49
CA MET A 60 -24.39 -5.61 6.30
C MET A 60 -24.76 -7.02 6.78
N ASP A 61 -24.42 -8.04 5.99
CA ASP A 61 -24.68 -9.43 6.40
C ASP A 61 -23.90 -9.79 7.68
N GLY A 62 -24.52 -10.62 8.53
CA GLY A 62 -23.92 -11.09 9.78
C GLY A 62 -24.07 -10.12 10.97
N GLN A 63 -24.84 -9.04 10.84
CA GLN A 63 -25.14 -8.17 11.98
C GLN A 63 -25.99 -8.86 13.07
N PRO A 64 -25.84 -8.47 14.35
CA PRO A 64 -24.81 -7.58 14.89
C PRO A 64 -23.46 -8.28 15.15
N ASP A 65 -23.43 -9.61 15.06
CA ASP A 65 -22.26 -10.42 15.42
C ASP A 65 -21.00 -10.00 14.66
N ARG A 66 -21.13 -9.49 13.44
CA ARG A 66 -19.99 -9.06 12.63
C ARG A 66 -19.08 -8.05 13.31
N TRP A 67 -19.64 -6.98 13.88
CA TRP A 67 -18.84 -5.99 14.61
C TRP A 67 -18.57 -6.41 16.05
N VAL A 68 -19.53 -7.06 16.72
CA VAL A 68 -19.35 -7.51 18.12
C VAL A 68 -18.22 -8.53 18.24
N ILE A 69 -18.16 -9.52 17.35
CA ILE A 69 -17.09 -10.53 17.35
C ILE A 69 -15.76 -9.90 16.96
N THR A 70 -15.75 -8.95 16.03
CA THR A 70 -14.54 -8.19 15.68
C THR A 70 -13.98 -7.43 16.89
N GLN A 71 -14.84 -6.73 17.65
CA GLN A 71 -14.45 -6.02 18.88
C GLN A 71 -13.88 -6.96 19.95
N ARG A 72 -14.45 -8.16 20.10
CA ARG A 72 -13.98 -9.20 21.02
C ARG A 72 -12.64 -9.81 20.58
N LEU A 73 -12.47 -10.07 19.28
CA LEU A 73 -11.20 -10.54 18.72
C LEU A 73 -10.09 -9.50 18.90
N LEU A 74 -10.39 -8.21 18.72
CA LEU A 74 -9.43 -7.14 19.00
C LEU A 74 -9.01 -7.10 20.48
N ALA A 75 -9.96 -7.27 21.41
CA ALA A 75 -9.65 -7.36 22.84
C ALA A 75 -8.72 -8.55 23.15
N LEU A 76 -9.01 -9.71 22.57
CA LEU A 76 -8.21 -10.92 22.74
C LEU A 76 -6.80 -10.74 22.15
N PHE A 77 -6.71 -10.18 20.95
CA PHE A 77 -5.44 -9.86 20.30
C PHE A 77 -4.57 -8.92 21.15
N ALA A 78 -5.16 -7.84 21.69
CA ALA A 78 -4.45 -6.89 22.55
C ALA A 78 -3.95 -7.53 23.85
N SER A 79 -4.74 -8.43 24.45
CA SER A 79 -4.35 -9.19 25.64
C SER A 79 -3.15 -10.10 25.36
N GLU A 80 -3.17 -10.84 24.25
CA GLU A 80 -2.05 -11.70 23.86
C GLU A 80 -0.80 -10.89 23.47
N ALA A 81 -0.97 -9.73 22.82
CA ALA A 81 0.14 -8.82 22.51
C ALA A 81 0.81 -8.30 23.78
N TYR A 82 0.02 -7.86 24.76
CA TYR A 82 0.54 -7.41 26.04
C TYR A 82 1.25 -8.54 26.78
N ARG A 83 0.68 -9.76 26.79
CA ARG A 83 1.30 -10.93 27.41
C ARG A 83 2.66 -11.24 26.77
N LEU A 84 2.74 -11.23 25.45
CA LEU A 84 3.98 -11.49 24.71
C LEU A 84 5.06 -10.46 25.03
N GLN A 85 4.71 -9.17 25.17
CA GLN A 85 5.63 -8.14 25.64
C GLN A 85 6.10 -8.42 27.08
N THR A 86 5.20 -8.78 28.00
CA THR A 86 5.55 -9.07 29.40
C THR A 86 6.39 -10.34 29.57
N GLU A 87 6.31 -11.27 28.61
CA GLU A 87 7.19 -12.45 28.52
C GLU A 87 8.61 -12.11 28.02
N GLY A 88 8.87 -10.84 27.67
CA GLY A 88 10.20 -10.33 27.32
C GLY A 88 10.49 -10.27 25.82
N SER A 89 9.49 -10.41 24.96
CA SER A 89 9.67 -10.22 23.51
C SER A 89 10.13 -8.79 23.21
N ARG A 90 11.16 -8.67 22.35
CA ARG A 90 11.66 -7.39 21.81
C ARG A 90 11.13 -7.09 20.41
N ASP A 91 10.24 -7.94 19.91
CA ASP A 91 9.71 -7.87 18.54
C ASP A 91 8.40 -7.08 18.46
N ILE A 92 7.85 -6.67 19.61
CA ILE A 92 6.57 -5.98 19.74
C ILE A 92 6.64 -4.95 20.87
N GLU A 93 6.00 -3.80 20.64
CA GLU A 93 5.76 -2.78 21.66
C GLU A 93 4.25 -2.56 21.85
N VAL A 94 3.80 -2.56 23.09
CA VAL A 94 2.41 -2.37 23.51
C VAL A 94 2.37 -1.20 24.50
N ASP A 95 1.72 -0.11 24.10
CA ASP A 95 1.65 1.12 24.87
C ASP A 95 0.20 1.61 25.03
N PHE A 96 -0.26 1.72 26.28
CA PHE A 96 -1.63 2.12 26.60
C PHE A 96 -1.83 3.63 26.55
N ARG A 97 -0.81 4.43 26.90
CA ARG A 97 -0.90 5.91 26.90
C ARG A 97 -2.18 6.45 27.56
N GLY A 98 -2.59 5.87 28.69
CA GLY A 98 -3.81 6.26 29.42
C GLY A 98 -5.14 5.82 28.79
N ARG A 99 -5.12 4.94 27.78
CA ARG A 99 -6.30 4.31 27.16
C ARG A 99 -6.50 2.89 27.67
N SER A 100 -7.70 2.32 27.57
CA SER A 100 -7.90 0.90 27.91
C SER A 100 -7.49 -0.06 26.78
N PHE A 101 -7.52 0.38 25.52
CA PHE A 101 -6.97 -0.37 24.38
C PHE A 101 -5.59 0.18 23.97
N PRO A 102 -4.54 -0.66 23.87
CA PRO A 102 -3.19 -0.19 23.60
C PRO A 102 -2.93 0.07 22.12
N MET A 103 -1.98 0.96 21.85
CA MET A 103 -1.31 1.01 20.55
C MET A 103 -0.28 -0.12 20.47
N ILE A 104 -0.37 -0.93 19.42
CA ILE A 104 0.49 -2.09 19.19
C ILE A 104 1.42 -1.77 18.01
N THR A 105 2.73 -1.81 18.25
CA THR A 105 3.77 -1.59 17.24
C THR A 105 4.56 -2.87 17.02
N PHE A 106 4.66 -3.32 15.77
CA PHE A 106 5.38 -4.53 15.39
C PHE A 106 6.79 -4.16 14.91
N LEU A 107 7.81 -4.59 15.65
CA LEU A 107 9.22 -4.41 15.29
C LEU A 107 9.68 -5.52 14.33
N ASN A 108 9.19 -6.73 14.55
CA ASN A 108 9.26 -7.84 13.60
C ASN A 108 7.85 -8.13 13.06
N HIS A 109 7.68 -8.32 11.75
CA HIS A 109 6.35 -8.63 11.18
C HIS A 109 5.91 -10.08 11.45
N ASP A 110 6.85 -11.01 11.59
CA ASP A 110 6.56 -12.44 11.79
C ASP A 110 5.85 -12.71 13.12
N VAL A 111 6.06 -11.84 14.12
CA VAL A 111 5.40 -11.93 15.44
C VAL A 111 3.87 -11.79 15.34
N GLY A 112 3.36 -11.17 14.26
CA GLY A 112 1.92 -11.07 14.00
C GLY A 112 1.26 -12.44 13.86
N HIS A 113 1.89 -13.37 13.15
CA HIS A 113 1.36 -14.72 12.97
C HIS A 113 1.41 -15.52 14.28
N ILE A 114 2.48 -15.35 15.08
CA ILE A 114 2.57 -15.93 16.43
C ILE A 114 1.41 -15.45 17.31
N LEU A 115 1.04 -14.18 17.22
CA LEU A 115 -0.10 -13.64 17.97
C LEU A 115 -1.44 -14.19 17.47
N LEU A 116 -1.63 -14.33 16.16
CA LEU A 116 -2.83 -14.98 15.62
C LEU A 116 -2.97 -16.42 16.12
N ASP A 117 -1.88 -17.19 16.14
CA ASP A 117 -1.87 -18.55 16.68
C ASP A 117 -2.30 -18.60 18.15
N ARG A 118 -1.75 -17.69 18.99
CA ARG A 118 -2.14 -17.55 20.40
C ARG A 118 -3.61 -17.18 20.55
N VAL A 119 -4.11 -16.28 19.70
CA VAL A 119 -5.54 -15.90 19.67
C VAL A 119 -6.41 -17.12 19.35
N VAL A 120 -6.05 -17.91 18.33
CA VAL A 120 -6.76 -19.16 17.97
C VAL A 120 -6.76 -20.15 19.14
N GLU A 121 -5.64 -20.31 19.84
CA GLU A 121 -5.60 -21.16 21.04
C GLU A 121 -6.57 -20.70 22.13
N GLN A 122 -6.66 -19.39 22.38
CA GLN A 122 -7.61 -18.84 23.35
C GLN A 122 -9.07 -19.02 22.91
N ILE A 123 -9.37 -18.90 21.61
CA ILE A 123 -10.69 -19.25 21.05
C ILE A 123 -11.01 -20.71 21.37
N GLY A 124 -10.04 -21.62 21.16
CA GLY A 124 -10.16 -23.02 21.54
C GLY A 124 -10.48 -23.23 23.01
N ARG A 125 -9.94 -22.39 23.91
CA ARG A 125 -10.21 -22.40 25.36
C ARG A 125 -11.54 -21.72 25.74
N GLY A 126 -12.36 -21.32 24.78
CA GLY A 126 -13.66 -20.69 25.01
C GLY A 126 -13.58 -19.23 25.47
N LYS A 127 -12.48 -18.53 25.17
CA LYS A 127 -12.31 -17.12 25.56
C LYS A 127 -13.02 -16.12 24.63
N LEU A 128 -13.47 -16.56 23.45
CA LEU A 128 -14.25 -15.73 22.54
C LEU A 128 -15.75 -15.97 22.77
N LEU A 129 -16.39 -15.04 23.47
CA LEU A 129 -17.84 -15.08 23.67
C LEU A 129 -18.56 -15.04 22.31
N GLY A 130 -19.58 -15.87 22.12
CA GLY A 130 -20.32 -16.03 20.86
C GLY A 130 -20.07 -17.37 20.17
N ILE A 131 -18.95 -18.06 20.47
CA ILE A 131 -18.70 -19.44 20.03
C ILE A 131 -18.48 -20.31 21.26
N SER A 132 -19.29 -21.35 21.43
CA SER A 132 -19.06 -22.38 22.45
C SER A 132 -18.58 -23.66 21.77
N LEU A 133 -17.37 -24.11 22.09
CA LEU A 133 -16.81 -25.38 21.61
C LEU A 133 -16.87 -26.48 22.68
N LEU A 134 -17.55 -26.23 23.80
CA LEU A 134 -17.59 -27.14 24.96
C LEU A 134 -18.38 -28.42 24.68
N HIS A 135 -19.35 -28.35 23.77
CA HIS A 135 -20.17 -29.51 23.36
C HIS A 135 -19.51 -30.36 22.27
N CYS A 136 -18.49 -29.82 21.59
CA CYS A 136 -17.85 -30.48 20.46
C CYS A 136 -16.93 -31.60 20.92
N SER A 137 -16.81 -32.65 20.09
CA SER A 137 -15.77 -33.66 20.26
C SER A 137 -14.38 -33.05 20.08
N ALA A 138 -13.34 -33.72 20.59
CA ALA A 138 -11.96 -33.27 20.40
C ALA A 138 -11.58 -33.13 18.91
N ALA A 139 -12.09 -34.03 18.06
CA ALA A 139 -11.86 -33.99 16.61
C ALA A 139 -12.53 -32.76 15.97
N VAL A 140 -13.80 -32.49 16.29
CA VAL A 140 -14.50 -31.29 15.79
C VAL A 140 -13.82 -30.01 16.27
N ARG A 141 -13.44 -29.95 17.55
CA ARG A 141 -12.74 -28.78 18.09
C ARG A 141 -11.42 -28.53 17.38
N GLN A 142 -10.64 -29.57 17.10
CA GLN A 142 -9.39 -29.42 16.35
C GLN A 142 -9.64 -28.94 14.92
N ALA A 143 -10.64 -29.51 14.24
CA ALA A 143 -11.03 -29.09 12.89
C ALA A 143 -11.49 -27.63 12.84
N VAL A 144 -12.24 -27.15 13.84
CA VAL A 144 -12.63 -25.74 13.94
C VAL A 144 -11.41 -24.82 14.09
N LEU A 145 -10.41 -25.19 14.90
CA LEU A 145 -9.22 -24.37 15.09
C LEU A 145 -8.36 -24.33 13.83
N GLU A 146 -8.21 -25.45 13.14
CA GLU A 146 -7.57 -25.53 11.82
C GLU A 146 -8.33 -24.68 10.79
N PHE A 147 -9.67 -24.76 10.79
CA PHE A 147 -10.54 -23.97 9.93
C PHE A 147 -10.46 -22.45 10.19
N ILE A 148 -10.17 -22.00 11.40
CA ILE A 148 -10.02 -20.56 11.65
C ILE A 148 -8.58 -20.10 11.34
N ARG A 149 -7.59 -20.98 11.48
CA ARG A 149 -6.16 -20.67 11.38
C ARG A 149 -5.64 -20.69 9.95
N GLU A 150 -5.96 -21.74 9.19
CA GLU A 150 -5.29 -22.04 7.93
C GLU A 150 -6.02 -21.43 6.73
N SER A 151 -5.28 -20.78 5.82
CA SER A 151 -5.86 -20.21 4.59
C SER A 151 -6.38 -21.28 3.63
N SER A 152 -5.77 -22.47 3.63
CA SER A 152 -6.20 -23.66 2.91
C SER A 152 -6.45 -24.80 3.88
N VAL A 153 -7.60 -25.47 3.77
CA VAL A 153 -7.99 -26.59 4.63
C VAL A 153 -8.36 -27.79 3.78
N CYS A 154 -8.11 -28.99 4.30
CA CYS A 154 -8.52 -30.21 3.60
C CYS A 154 -10.04 -30.40 3.65
N GLU A 155 -10.57 -31.13 2.68
CA GLU A 155 -12.01 -31.36 2.53
C GLU A 155 -12.63 -32.07 3.75
N SER A 156 -11.87 -32.95 4.41
CA SER A 156 -12.32 -33.63 5.63
C SER A 156 -12.51 -32.67 6.81
N THR A 157 -11.60 -31.71 7.00
CA THR A 157 -11.74 -30.64 8.00
C THR A 157 -12.96 -29.78 7.69
N LEU A 158 -13.11 -29.34 6.43
CA LEU A 158 -14.26 -28.53 6.02
C LEU A 158 -15.59 -29.26 6.26
N THR A 159 -15.68 -30.52 5.81
CA THR A 159 -16.88 -31.35 5.95
C THR A 159 -17.26 -31.52 7.41
N LEU A 160 -16.29 -31.76 8.29
CA LEU A 160 -16.56 -31.95 9.72
C LEU A 160 -17.09 -30.68 10.39
N VAL A 161 -16.54 -29.51 10.02
CA VAL A 161 -17.01 -28.22 10.55
C VAL A 161 -18.39 -27.87 9.97
N GLU A 162 -18.64 -28.12 8.69
CA GLU A 162 -19.94 -27.90 8.05
C GLU A 162 -21.03 -28.80 8.61
N GLN A 163 -20.72 -30.08 8.89
CA GLN A 163 -21.66 -31.01 9.51
C GLN A 163 -22.10 -30.55 10.91
N GLU A 164 -21.16 -30.06 11.72
CA GLU A 164 -21.47 -29.60 13.07
C GLU A 164 -22.15 -28.22 13.07
N PHE A 165 -21.63 -27.28 12.27
CA PHE A 165 -21.99 -25.87 12.38
C PHE A 165 -22.77 -25.29 11.21
N GLY A 166 -22.79 -25.91 10.02
CA GLY A 166 -23.27 -25.29 8.78
C GLY A 166 -24.71 -24.77 8.81
N SER A 167 -25.58 -25.38 9.63
CA SER A 167 -26.97 -24.92 9.85
C SER A 167 -27.16 -24.05 11.09
N SER A 168 -26.09 -23.81 11.87
CA SER A 168 -26.12 -23.06 13.12
C SER A 168 -25.83 -21.57 12.92
N ALA A 169 -26.26 -20.74 13.88
CA ALA A 169 -25.88 -19.32 13.91
C ALA A 169 -24.36 -19.11 14.01
N SER A 170 -23.63 -20.06 14.61
CA SER A 170 -22.18 -20.02 14.77
C SER A 170 -21.43 -20.11 13.44
N TRP A 171 -22.04 -20.63 12.36
CA TRP A 171 -21.38 -20.76 11.06
C TRP A 171 -20.86 -19.41 10.55
N LYS A 172 -21.70 -18.37 10.59
CA LYS A 172 -21.31 -17.03 10.15
C LYS A 172 -20.19 -16.45 11.02
N ILE A 173 -20.19 -16.76 12.32
CA ILE A 173 -19.15 -16.33 13.24
C ILE A 173 -17.82 -17.05 12.94
N LEU A 174 -17.85 -18.34 12.63
CA LEU A 174 -16.66 -19.11 12.23
C LEU A 174 -16.07 -18.59 10.92
N LEU A 175 -16.91 -18.33 9.92
CA LEU A 175 -16.49 -17.72 8.65
C LEU A 175 -15.88 -16.33 8.86
N LEU A 176 -16.46 -15.51 9.74
CA LEU A 176 -15.90 -14.22 10.11
C LEU A 176 -14.54 -14.36 10.79
N CYS A 177 -14.39 -15.29 11.74
CA CYS A 177 -13.12 -15.56 12.39
C CYS A 177 -12.06 -16.02 11.37
N ARG A 178 -12.42 -16.91 10.44
CA ARG A 178 -11.55 -17.36 9.34
C ARG A 178 -11.15 -16.20 8.41
N GLY A 179 -12.07 -15.28 8.10
CA GLY A 179 -11.77 -14.06 7.34
C GLY A 179 -10.80 -13.14 8.08
N LEU A 180 -11.03 -12.92 9.37
CA LEU A 180 -10.21 -12.04 10.21
C LEU A 180 -8.80 -12.58 10.48
N ILE A 181 -8.67 -13.91 10.63
CA ILE A 181 -7.44 -14.60 11.03
C ILE A 181 -6.73 -15.21 9.82
N ALA A 182 -7.25 -16.30 9.22
CA ALA A 182 -6.58 -17.02 8.14
C ALA A 182 -6.33 -16.17 6.88
N ASN A 183 -7.19 -15.18 6.61
CA ASN A 183 -7.03 -14.26 5.47
C ASN A 183 -6.37 -12.93 5.86
N ASN A 184 -5.73 -12.88 7.03
CA ASN A 184 -4.87 -11.78 7.50
C ASN A 184 -5.54 -10.39 7.57
N VAL A 185 -6.88 -10.28 7.65
CA VAL A 185 -7.54 -8.96 7.74
C VAL A 185 -7.13 -8.23 9.03
N LEU A 186 -7.00 -8.93 10.16
CA LEU A 186 -6.50 -8.34 11.41
C LEU A 186 -5.06 -7.84 11.28
N LEU A 187 -4.16 -8.64 10.73
CA LEU A 187 -2.75 -8.24 10.55
C LEU A 187 -2.61 -7.14 9.50
N PHE A 188 -3.42 -7.14 8.45
CA PHE A 188 -3.49 -6.04 7.50
C PHE A 188 -3.85 -4.73 8.22
N ALA A 189 -4.88 -4.72 9.06
CA ALA A 189 -5.28 -3.52 9.79
C ALA A 189 -4.26 -3.10 10.85
N LEU A 190 -3.67 -4.04 11.60
CA LEU A 190 -2.78 -3.75 12.73
C LEU A 190 -1.31 -3.54 12.34
N GLN A 191 -0.79 -4.26 11.34
CA GLN A 191 0.61 -4.16 10.89
C GLN A 191 0.76 -3.24 9.67
N GLN A 192 -0.21 -3.25 8.75
CA GLN A 192 -0.05 -2.53 7.48
C GLN A 192 -0.69 -1.14 7.48
N LYS A 193 -1.69 -0.87 8.32
CA LYS A 193 -2.33 0.45 8.39
C LYS A 193 -1.87 1.23 9.62
N ARG A 194 -1.46 2.47 9.41
CA ARG A 194 -1.09 3.41 10.47
C ARG A 194 -2.24 4.39 10.70
N TRP A 195 -2.70 4.48 11.95
CA TRP A 195 -3.72 5.43 12.36
C TRP A 195 -3.24 6.87 12.14
N LEU A 196 -4.16 7.74 11.70
CA LEU A 196 -3.95 9.11 11.22
C LEU A 196 -3.03 9.27 10.02
N VAL A 197 -2.41 8.22 9.47
CA VAL A 197 -1.60 8.29 8.24
C VAL A 197 -2.31 7.62 7.08
N ASN A 198 -2.87 6.43 7.32
CA ASN A 198 -3.58 5.66 6.31
C ASN A 198 -5.09 5.63 6.55
N TYR A 199 -5.54 5.90 7.77
CA TYR A 199 -6.95 5.89 8.14
C TYR A 199 -7.23 6.69 9.41
N GLY A 200 -8.48 7.07 9.59
CA GLY A 200 -8.98 7.73 10.80
C GLY A 200 -10.46 8.11 10.64
N LEU A 201 -11.01 8.90 11.56
CA LEU A 201 -12.39 9.38 11.46
C LEU A 201 -12.45 10.68 10.65
N ASP A 202 -13.54 10.86 9.90
CA ASP A 202 -13.97 12.15 9.36
C ASP A 202 -15.45 12.32 9.68
N LEU A 203 -15.73 12.84 10.88
CA LEU A 203 -17.09 12.95 11.42
C LEU A 203 -17.95 13.96 10.65
N SER A 204 -17.36 14.79 9.79
CA SER A 204 -18.11 15.65 8.88
C SER A 204 -18.78 14.85 7.75
N ARG A 205 -18.21 13.68 7.41
CA ARG A 205 -18.64 12.84 6.30
C ARG A 205 -19.39 11.59 6.77
N CYS A 206 -18.78 10.78 7.62
CA CYS A 206 -19.41 9.58 8.17
C CYS A 206 -18.79 9.18 9.51
N ARG A 207 -19.47 8.29 10.24
CA ARG A 207 -18.99 7.83 11.56
C ARG A 207 -18.06 6.62 11.50
N MET A 208 -17.78 6.08 10.31
CA MET A 208 -16.83 4.99 10.10
C MET A 208 -15.44 5.52 9.71
N ALA A 209 -14.42 4.68 9.85
CA ALA A 209 -13.07 5.03 9.44
C ALA A 209 -12.98 5.20 7.91
N VAL A 210 -12.23 6.22 7.51
CA VAL A 210 -12.02 6.60 6.12
C VAL A 210 -10.53 6.51 5.78
N PRO A 211 -10.14 6.23 4.51
CA PRO A 211 -8.76 6.31 4.07
C PRO A 211 -8.22 7.74 4.20
N TYR A 212 -6.97 7.85 4.61
CA TYR A 212 -6.28 9.13 4.68
C TYR A 212 -5.29 9.25 3.51
N ARG A 213 -5.27 10.43 2.89
CA ARG A 213 -4.30 10.74 1.82
C ARG A 213 -2.96 11.19 2.41
N ALA A 214 -3.04 11.83 3.58
CA ALA A 214 -1.91 12.33 4.32
C ALA A 214 -2.09 12.11 5.81
N LYS A 215 -1.02 12.40 6.56
CA LYS A 215 -1.14 12.51 8.00
C LYS A 215 -2.21 13.54 8.39
N GLY A 216 -3.22 13.11 9.14
CA GLY A 216 -4.31 13.96 9.62
C GLY A 216 -5.32 14.37 8.54
N VAL A 217 -5.08 14.07 7.26
CA VAL A 217 -5.93 14.54 6.17
C VAL A 217 -6.72 13.37 5.58
N PRO A 218 -8.03 13.28 5.88
CA PRO A 218 -8.88 12.27 5.26
C PRO A 218 -8.95 12.46 3.75
N SER A 219 -9.09 11.37 3.02
CA SER A 219 -9.46 11.43 1.61
C SER A 219 -10.89 11.95 1.50
N ILE A 220 -11.16 12.81 0.53
CA ILE A 220 -12.43 13.54 0.40
C ILE A 220 -13.62 12.58 0.20
N SER A 221 -13.45 11.55 -0.63
CA SER A 221 -14.53 10.63 -1.01
C SER A 221 -14.18 9.14 -0.94
N ALA A 222 -12.90 8.78 -0.73
CA ALA A 222 -12.52 7.38 -0.73
C ALA A 222 -13.08 6.65 0.50
N GLU A 223 -13.43 5.38 0.33
CA GLU A 223 -13.91 4.49 1.39
C GLU A 223 -13.17 3.14 1.34
N PHE A 224 -13.19 2.39 2.45
CA PHE A 224 -12.64 1.04 2.45
C PHE A 224 -13.61 0.07 1.79
N GLY A 225 -13.21 -0.51 0.65
CA GLY A 225 -14.06 -1.43 -0.11
C GLY A 225 -14.37 -2.75 0.60
N HIS A 226 -13.47 -3.21 1.49
CA HIS A 226 -13.63 -4.44 2.27
C HIS A 226 -14.33 -4.15 3.61
N PRO A 227 -15.49 -4.76 3.89
CA PRO A 227 -16.30 -4.44 5.07
C PRO A 227 -15.57 -4.70 6.39
N ASP A 228 -14.92 -5.86 6.53
CA ASP A 228 -14.25 -6.22 7.78
C ASP A 228 -13.01 -5.35 8.06
N VAL A 229 -12.30 -4.91 7.02
CA VAL A 229 -11.24 -3.88 7.15
C VAL A 229 -11.86 -2.58 7.66
N ALA A 230 -12.97 -2.13 7.09
CA ALA A 230 -13.64 -0.90 7.51
C ALA A 230 -14.09 -0.97 8.98
N ILE A 231 -14.65 -2.11 9.42
CA ILE A 231 -15.05 -2.35 10.82
C ILE A 231 -13.84 -2.30 11.74
N VAL A 232 -12.77 -3.06 11.45
CA VAL A 232 -11.57 -3.10 12.30
C VAL A 232 -10.95 -1.71 12.41
N LEU A 233 -10.77 -1.00 11.30
CA LEU A 233 -10.19 0.35 11.30
C LEU A 233 -11.09 1.37 12.01
N THR A 234 -12.42 1.19 11.94
CA THR A 234 -13.38 2.01 12.71
C THR A 234 -13.19 1.78 14.21
N CYS A 235 -13.16 0.52 14.66
CA CYS A 235 -12.91 0.18 16.06
C CYS A 235 -11.61 0.80 16.57
N LEU A 236 -10.51 0.58 15.85
CA LEU A 236 -9.20 1.14 16.20
C LEU A 236 -9.23 2.67 16.26
N SER A 237 -9.93 3.33 15.34
CA SER A 237 -10.01 4.80 15.33
C SER A 237 -10.69 5.35 16.58
N TYR A 238 -11.82 4.76 17.02
CA TYR A 238 -12.49 5.16 18.25
C TYR A 238 -11.70 4.80 19.51
N TYR A 239 -11.03 3.65 19.54
CA TYR A 239 -10.15 3.29 20.65
C TYR A 239 -9.00 4.28 20.82
N TYR A 240 -8.45 4.79 19.72
CA TYR A 240 -7.30 5.69 19.76
C TYR A 240 -7.68 7.17 19.96
N SER A 241 -8.76 7.66 19.34
CA SER A 241 -9.25 9.04 19.51
C SER A 241 -10.02 9.24 20.81
N GLY A 242 -10.64 8.17 21.32
CA GLY A 242 -11.65 8.23 22.35
C GLY A 242 -12.96 8.85 21.85
N LEU A 243 -14.00 8.74 22.68
CA LEU A 243 -15.29 9.38 22.44
C LEU A 243 -15.24 10.88 22.77
N THR A 244 -15.90 11.69 21.97
CA THR A 244 -16.15 13.10 22.30
C THR A 244 -17.21 13.22 23.39
N SER A 245 -17.28 14.39 24.04
CA SER A 245 -18.30 14.66 25.08
C SER A 245 -19.72 14.38 24.58
N THR A 246 -20.06 14.81 23.36
CA THR A 246 -21.37 14.58 22.75
C THR A 246 -21.63 13.10 22.45
N GLN A 247 -20.63 12.37 21.95
CA GLN A 247 -20.76 10.92 21.70
C GLN A 247 -20.93 10.14 22.99
N LEU A 248 -20.17 10.48 24.04
CA LEU A 248 -20.28 9.80 25.33
C LEU A 248 -21.62 10.09 26.02
N ARG A 249 -22.12 11.35 25.97
CA ARG A 249 -23.47 11.67 26.46
C ARG A 249 -24.54 10.86 25.73
N HIS A 250 -24.45 10.78 24.40
CA HIS A 250 -25.38 9.96 23.60
C HIS A 250 -25.28 8.46 23.96
N ALA A 251 -24.08 7.95 24.25
CA ALA A 251 -23.91 6.58 24.74
C ALA A 251 -24.66 6.38 26.07
N PHE A 252 -24.57 7.32 27.02
CA PHE A 252 -25.33 7.26 28.27
C PHE A 252 -26.85 7.35 28.05
N GLU A 253 -27.32 8.21 27.15
CA GLU A 253 -28.75 8.31 26.81
C GLU A 253 -29.32 6.99 26.31
N ASN A 254 -28.54 6.24 25.52
CA ASN A 254 -28.92 4.90 25.07
C ASN A 254 -28.80 3.87 26.20
N LEU A 255 -27.73 3.95 26.99
CA LEU A 255 -27.51 3.07 28.14
C LEU A 255 -28.68 3.12 29.13
N PHE A 256 -29.22 4.31 29.44
CA PHE A 256 -30.36 4.44 30.36
C PHE A 256 -31.67 3.81 29.84
N ARG A 257 -31.73 3.47 28.54
CA ARG A 257 -32.88 2.78 27.93
C ARG A 257 -32.68 1.26 27.85
N GLU A 258 -31.50 0.76 28.19
CA GLU A 258 -31.21 -0.68 28.21
C GLU A 258 -31.99 -1.41 29.31
N SER A 259 -32.12 -2.72 29.15
CA SER A 259 -32.75 -3.58 30.15
C SER A 259 -31.91 -3.74 31.42
N ASP A 260 -30.59 -3.72 31.29
CA ASP A 260 -29.64 -3.77 32.42
C ASP A 260 -28.50 -2.73 32.27
N PRO A 261 -28.79 -1.43 32.50
CA PRO A 261 -27.81 -0.36 32.37
C PRO A 261 -26.63 -0.48 33.35
N SER A 262 -26.87 -1.06 34.54
CA SER A 262 -25.86 -1.14 35.58
C SER A 262 -24.76 -2.14 35.26
N SER A 263 -25.12 -3.31 34.70
CA SER A 263 -24.14 -4.31 34.27
C SER A 263 -23.29 -3.81 33.09
N GLU A 264 -23.89 -3.11 32.13
CA GLU A 264 -23.16 -2.54 30.99
C GLU A 264 -22.21 -1.43 31.44
N TYR A 265 -22.66 -0.51 32.31
CA TYR A 265 -21.79 0.52 32.88
C TYR A 265 -20.60 -0.07 33.66
N ALA A 266 -20.80 -1.18 34.37
CA ALA A 266 -19.73 -1.82 35.12
C ALA A 266 -18.58 -2.27 34.20
N LEU A 267 -18.86 -2.67 32.96
CA LEU A 267 -17.83 -2.96 31.96
C LEU A 267 -17.05 -1.69 31.58
N TRP A 268 -17.75 -0.56 31.44
CA TRP A 268 -17.12 0.72 31.09
C TRP A 268 -16.18 1.20 32.20
N ALA A 269 -16.61 1.07 33.46
CA ALA A 269 -15.83 1.43 34.64
C ALA A 269 -14.65 0.47 34.88
N GLN A 270 -14.79 -0.82 34.55
CA GLN A 270 -13.70 -1.81 34.66
C GLN A 270 -12.48 -1.45 33.80
N ASP A 271 -12.73 -0.83 32.64
CA ASP A 271 -11.69 -0.32 31.74
C ASP A 271 -10.97 0.92 32.27
N CYS A 272 -11.49 1.55 33.33
CA CYS A 272 -10.96 2.79 33.91
C CYS A 272 -10.66 2.61 35.42
N PRO A 273 -9.53 1.97 35.80
CA PRO A 273 -9.20 1.68 37.19
C PRO A 273 -9.10 2.91 38.11
N THR A 274 -8.81 4.08 37.52
CA THR A 274 -8.68 5.37 38.22
C THR A 274 -10.00 6.13 38.36
N LEU A 275 -11.10 5.62 37.79
CA LEU A 275 -12.41 6.25 37.91
C LEU A 275 -12.96 6.03 39.33
N SER A 276 -13.31 7.12 40.01
CA SER A 276 -13.86 7.09 41.37
C SER A 276 -15.30 6.59 41.42
N ILE A 277 -16.09 6.87 40.37
CA ILE A 277 -17.50 6.50 40.27
C ILE A 277 -17.61 5.12 39.61
N GLN A 278 -17.75 4.08 40.42
CA GLN A 278 -17.84 2.69 39.95
C GLN A 278 -19.28 2.19 39.76
N SER A 279 -20.28 3.00 40.14
CA SER A 279 -21.70 2.66 40.01
C SER A 279 -22.42 3.70 39.17
N LEU A 280 -23.32 3.23 38.29
CA LEU A 280 -24.15 4.09 37.44
C LEU A 280 -25.00 5.08 38.25
N HIS A 281 -25.37 4.73 39.49
CA HIS A 281 -26.17 5.60 40.37
C HIS A 281 -25.41 6.87 40.80
N GLY A 282 -24.08 6.86 40.71
CA GLY A 282 -23.25 8.03 41.00
C GLY A 282 -23.06 8.96 39.80
N ILE A 283 -23.62 8.64 38.63
CA ILE A 283 -23.49 9.44 37.42
C ILE A 283 -24.64 10.45 37.34
N ASN A 284 -24.28 11.74 37.36
CA ASN A 284 -25.20 12.84 37.09
C ASN A 284 -24.74 13.56 35.81
N LEU A 285 -25.53 13.46 34.73
CA LEU A 285 -25.22 14.11 33.46
C LEU A 285 -25.47 15.63 33.45
N GLU A 286 -26.22 16.15 34.43
CA GLU A 286 -26.52 17.58 34.55
C GLU A 286 -25.42 18.36 35.29
N ASP A 287 -24.50 17.65 35.97
CA ASP A 287 -23.34 18.25 36.62
C ASP A 287 -22.17 18.36 35.63
N ASP A 288 -22.16 19.43 34.83
CA ASP A 288 -21.12 19.70 33.83
C ASP A 288 -19.71 19.73 34.42
N ARG A 289 -19.56 20.14 35.69
CA ARG A 289 -18.24 20.21 36.33
C ARG A 289 -17.71 18.81 36.64
N SER A 290 -18.52 17.97 37.27
CA SER A 290 -18.16 16.56 37.51
C SER A 290 -17.94 15.81 36.20
N TRP A 291 -18.74 16.13 35.18
CA TRP A 291 -18.60 15.58 33.83
C TRP A 291 -17.24 15.88 33.22
N ASP A 292 -16.84 17.15 33.16
CA ASP A 292 -15.59 17.57 32.50
C ASP A 292 -14.34 17.22 33.32
N GLU A 293 -14.40 17.29 34.65
CA GLU A 293 -13.23 17.05 35.51
C GLU A 293 -13.00 15.55 35.82
N THR A 294 -14.07 14.72 35.88
CA THR A 294 -13.96 13.33 36.37
C THR A 294 -14.42 12.28 35.35
N ILE A 295 -15.61 12.44 34.78
CA ILE A 295 -16.26 11.38 33.97
C ILE A 295 -15.65 11.31 32.57
N LEU A 296 -15.67 12.43 31.83
CA LEU A 296 -15.25 12.51 30.44
C LEU A 296 -13.77 12.13 30.24
N PRO A 297 -12.79 12.65 31.03
CA PRO A 297 -11.37 12.34 30.79
C PRO A 297 -11.03 10.85 30.92
N GLN A 298 -11.78 10.12 31.76
CA GLN A 298 -11.58 8.70 32.02
C GLN A 298 -12.36 7.83 31.01
N LEU A 299 -13.68 7.97 30.98
CA LEU A 299 -14.55 7.09 30.20
C LEU A 299 -14.41 7.27 28.69
N ARG A 300 -13.93 8.42 28.21
CA ARG A 300 -13.72 8.62 26.76
C ARG A 300 -12.78 7.59 26.14
N PHE A 301 -11.86 7.03 26.92
CA PHE A 301 -10.91 6.01 26.46
C PHE A 301 -11.22 4.61 26.99
N SER A 302 -12.43 4.40 27.54
CA SER A 302 -12.98 3.08 27.82
C SER A 302 -13.34 2.39 26.51
N LYS A 303 -12.67 1.27 26.21
CA LYS A 303 -12.93 0.40 25.07
C LYS A 303 -14.35 -0.15 25.17
N SER A 304 -14.82 -0.54 26.35
CA SER A 304 -16.21 -0.99 26.52
C SER A 304 -17.24 0.10 26.20
N ALA A 305 -17.02 1.35 26.64
CA ALA A 305 -17.89 2.46 26.27
C ALA A 305 -17.85 2.75 24.75
N ALA A 306 -16.67 2.67 24.15
CA ALA A 306 -16.49 2.82 22.70
C ALA A 306 -17.16 1.67 21.92
N ASP A 307 -17.03 0.44 22.39
CA ASP A 307 -17.66 -0.75 21.81
C ASP A 307 -19.18 -0.60 21.80
N TYR A 308 -19.76 -0.21 22.94
CA TYR A 308 -21.19 0.03 23.09
C TYR A 308 -21.66 1.15 22.15
N PHE A 309 -20.98 2.30 22.14
CA PHE A 309 -21.33 3.41 21.24
C PHE A 309 -21.28 2.99 19.77
N MET A 310 -20.24 2.27 19.37
CA MET A 310 -20.13 1.81 17.98
C MET A 310 -21.21 0.77 17.62
N ALA A 311 -21.51 -0.16 18.51
CA ALA A 311 -22.48 -1.23 18.28
C ALA A 311 -23.94 -0.73 18.27
N THR A 312 -24.24 0.35 19.00
CA THR A 312 -25.61 0.90 19.12
C THR A 312 -25.88 2.11 18.24
N VAL A 313 -24.85 2.88 17.88
CA VAL A 313 -24.98 4.13 17.09
C VAL A 313 -24.29 4.04 15.73
N VAL A 314 -23.00 3.68 15.70
CA VAL A 314 -22.19 3.78 14.48
C VAL A 314 -22.57 2.71 13.47
N PHE A 315 -22.38 1.43 13.79
CA PHE A 315 -22.60 0.33 12.84
C PHE A 315 -24.06 0.13 12.43
N PRO A 316 -25.08 0.31 13.30
CA PRO A 316 -26.47 0.25 12.85
C PRO A 316 -26.82 1.28 11.77
N HIS A 317 -26.20 2.48 11.84
CA HIS A 317 -26.40 3.55 10.88
C HIS A 317 -25.51 3.41 9.64
N GLU A 318 -24.19 3.26 9.82
CA GLU A 318 -23.19 3.30 8.76
C GLU A 318 -22.86 1.91 8.16
N GLY A 319 -23.09 0.83 8.91
CA GLY A 319 -22.74 -0.55 8.55
C GLY A 319 -23.67 -1.12 7.47
N LYS A 320 -23.59 -0.53 6.28
CA LYS A 320 -24.44 -0.83 5.14
C LYS A 320 -23.63 -1.40 3.98
N GLU A 321 -24.29 -2.16 3.13
CA GLU A 321 -23.71 -2.73 1.92
C GLU A 321 -24.68 -2.63 0.74
N PHE A 322 -24.15 -2.86 -0.46
CA PHE A 322 -24.94 -2.94 -1.69
C PHE A 322 -24.92 -4.37 -2.24
N PRO A 323 -26.02 -4.84 -2.86
CA PRO A 323 -26.14 -6.22 -3.31
C PRO A 323 -25.16 -6.59 -4.44
N ALA A 324 -24.73 -5.61 -5.25
CA ALA A 324 -23.72 -5.79 -6.27
C ALA A 324 -22.86 -4.54 -6.41
N LYS A 325 -21.66 -4.71 -6.98
CA LYS A 325 -20.72 -3.63 -7.26
C LYS A 325 -20.12 -3.86 -8.64
N LEU A 326 -20.00 -2.81 -9.44
CA LEU A 326 -19.12 -2.76 -10.60
C LEU A 326 -17.81 -2.09 -10.17
N SER A 327 -16.72 -2.44 -10.83
CA SER A 327 -15.45 -1.77 -10.59
C SER A 327 -14.64 -1.59 -11.85
N THR A 328 -13.76 -0.62 -11.80
CA THR A 328 -12.80 -0.26 -12.84
C THR A 328 -11.56 0.28 -12.13
N SER A 329 -10.42 0.20 -12.80
CA SER A 329 -9.12 0.60 -12.26
C SER A 329 -8.57 1.80 -13.03
N ALA A 330 -7.61 2.50 -12.44
CA ALA A 330 -6.90 3.58 -13.16
C ALA A 330 -6.26 3.08 -14.48
N TRP A 331 -5.96 1.78 -14.58
CA TRP A 331 -5.40 1.17 -15.79
C TRP A 331 -6.38 1.08 -16.95
N ASP A 332 -7.68 1.25 -16.69
CA ASP A 332 -8.70 1.33 -17.74
C ASP A 332 -8.68 2.67 -18.50
N ILE A 333 -7.86 3.63 -18.04
CA ILE A 333 -7.61 4.89 -18.74
C ILE A 333 -6.70 4.64 -19.97
N PRO A 334 -5.46 4.12 -19.82
CA PRO A 334 -4.57 3.88 -20.96
C PRO A 334 -4.85 2.58 -21.74
N SER A 335 -5.89 1.81 -21.41
CA SER A 335 -6.21 0.54 -22.11
C SER A 335 -6.90 0.73 -23.47
N LYS A 336 -7.04 1.97 -23.93
CA LYS A 336 -7.84 2.37 -25.10
C LYS A 336 -7.06 2.35 -26.41
N SER A 337 -7.81 2.41 -27.51
CA SER A 337 -7.29 2.45 -28.89
C SER A 337 -6.60 3.77 -29.26
N GLN A 338 -6.94 4.88 -28.61
CA GLN A 338 -6.33 6.20 -28.84
C GLN A 338 -5.15 6.46 -27.89
N PRO A 339 -4.14 7.24 -28.30
CA PRO A 339 -2.92 7.43 -27.53
C PRO A 339 -3.19 8.20 -26.24
N SER A 340 -2.93 7.59 -25.08
CA SER A 340 -2.79 8.29 -23.80
C SER A 340 -1.36 8.80 -23.65
N THR A 341 -1.14 9.90 -22.91
CA THR A 341 0.20 10.43 -22.67
C THR A 341 0.40 10.76 -21.21
N GLY A 342 1.33 10.04 -20.60
CA GLY A 342 1.72 10.23 -19.22
C GLY A 342 3.05 10.95 -19.11
N PHE A 343 3.18 11.81 -18.11
CA PHE A 343 4.44 12.37 -17.63
C PHE A 343 4.69 11.87 -16.22
N SER A 344 5.95 11.70 -15.85
CA SER A 344 6.33 11.39 -14.47
C SER A 344 7.72 11.96 -14.23
N GLY A 345 7.91 12.55 -13.03
CA GLY A 345 9.22 13.00 -12.60
C GLY A 345 10.19 11.86 -12.31
N THR A 346 9.74 10.60 -12.28
CA THR A 346 10.57 9.43 -11.94
C THR A 346 10.38 8.27 -12.90
N ASN A 347 11.39 7.39 -12.92
CA ASN A 347 11.40 6.18 -13.75
C ASN A 347 11.40 4.90 -12.89
N ASP A 348 11.02 5.00 -11.61
CA ASP A 348 11.12 3.87 -10.68
C ASP A 348 9.96 2.87 -10.86
N ASN A 349 8.78 3.36 -11.22
CA ASN A 349 7.56 2.54 -11.36
C ASN A 349 7.27 2.10 -12.80
N LYS A 350 8.20 2.30 -13.76
CA LYS A 350 7.93 2.01 -15.18
C LYS A 350 7.44 0.59 -15.45
N PHE A 351 7.95 -0.38 -14.70
CA PHE A 351 7.62 -1.79 -14.86
C PHE A 351 6.27 -2.15 -14.23
N LEU A 352 5.68 -1.23 -13.45
CA LEU A 352 4.37 -1.36 -12.84
C LEU A 352 3.28 -0.66 -13.66
N LEU A 353 3.62 0.05 -14.74
CA LEU A 353 2.64 0.69 -15.60
C LEU A 353 1.93 -0.34 -16.51
N PRO A 354 0.70 -0.06 -16.97
CA PRO A 354 -0.01 -0.88 -17.94
C PRO A 354 0.83 -1.20 -19.18
N LEU A 355 0.70 -2.41 -19.73
CA LEU A 355 1.44 -2.84 -20.93
C LEU A 355 1.13 -2.01 -22.18
N SER A 356 0.00 -1.30 -22.19
CA SER A 356 -0.35 -0.36 -23.26
C SER A 356 0.45 0.95 -23.20
N ILE A 357 1.16 1.21 -22.10
CA ILE A 357 2.03 2.37 -21.97
C ILE A 357 3.42 2.02 -22.47
N HIS A 358 3.86 2.78 -23.47
CA HIS A 358 5.22 2.76 -23.97
C HIS A 358 5.96 3.95 -23.39
N GLN A 359 7.01 3.67 -22.62
CA GLN A 359 7.85 4.71 -22.08
C GLN A 359 8.75 5.29 -23.17
N ASN A 360 8.76 6.61 -23.25
CA ASN A 360 9.64 7.36 -24.13
C ASN A 360 10.64 8.14 -23.28
N ASP A 361 11.64 7.43 -22.75
CA ASP A 361 12.67 8.04 -21.90
C ASP A 361 13.49 9.07 -22.72
N LEU A 362 13.56 10.30 -22.20
CA LEU A 362 14.38 11.33 -22.81
C LEU A 362 15.87 10.97 -22.62
N PRO A 363 16.68 10.86 -23.70
CA PRO A 363 18.07 10.43 -23.60
C PRO A 363 18.93 11.27 -22.65
N GLN A 364 18.60 12.53 -22.47
CA GLN A 364 19.21 13.49 -21.53
C GLN A 364 18.95 13.14 -20.05
N LEU A 365 17.83 12.51 -19.72
CA LEU A 365 17.44 12.16 -18.35
C LEU A 365 17.89 10.76 -17.89
N HIS A 366 18.50 9.96 -18.78
CA HIS A 366 18.96 8.60 -18.44
C HIS A 366 19.91 8.55 -17.24
N ARG A 367 20.68 9.62 -17.00
CA ARG A 367 21.65 9.68 -15.91
C ARG A 367 21.04 10.18 -14.60
N THR A 368 19.84 10.77 -14.63
CA THR A 368 19.24 11.46 -13.50
C THR A 368 19.07 10.54 -12.29
N ASN A 369 18.59 9.31 -12.49
CA ASN A 369 18.45 8.32 -11.41
C ASN A 369 19.78 8.04 -10.69
N ALA A 370 20.86 7.82 -11.45
CA ALA A 370 22.18 7.56 -10.88
C ALA A 370 22.80 8.83 -10.25
N MET A 371 22.57 9.99 -10.87
CA MET A 371 23.04 11.28 -10.38
C MET A 371 22.41 11.63 -9.04
N VAL A 372 21.09 11.49 -8.91
CA VAL A 372 20.36 11.77 -7.67
C VAL A 372 20.76 10.80 -6.57
N ALA A 373 20.88 9.51 -6.88
CA ALA A 373 21.42 8.54 -5.92
C ALA A 373 22.85 8.91 -5.48
N ASN A 374 23.73 9.28 -6.41
CA ASN A 374 25.08 9.70 -6.10
C ASN A 374 25.12 10.98 -5.25
N MET A 375 24.19 11.92 -5.47
CA MET A 375 24.04 13.14 -4.67
C MET A 375 23.64 12.82 -3.23
N LEU A 376 22.68 11.93 -3.01
CA LEU A 376 22.28 11.49 -1.67
C LEU A 376 23.37 10.68 -0.97
N LEU A 377 24.20 9.96 -1.72
CA LEU A 377 25.29 9.14 -1.21
C LEU A 377 26.61 9.91 -1.07
N GLN A 378 26.65 11.23 -1.23
CA GLN A 378 27.86 12.03 -0.94
C GLN A 378 28.22 11.99 0.55
N ARG A 379 29.49 12.20 0.89
CA ARG A 379 30.01 12.02 2.25
C ARG A 379 29.30 12.91 3.27
N GLU A 380 28.91 14.11 2.85
CA GLU A 380 28.24 15.13 3.64
C GLU A 380 26.80 14.72 4.01
N ASN A 381 26.19 13.84 3.18
CA ASN A 381 24.83 13.35 3.34
C ASN A 381 24.74 11.96 4.02
N ARG A 382 25.89 11.34 4.33
CA ARG A 382 25.95 9.98 4.92
C ARG A 382 25.76 9.94 6.44
N GLN A 383 25.51 11.07 7.10
CA GLN A 383 25.30 11.07 8.54
C GLN A 383 23.96 10.39 8.87
N TYR A 384 24.03 9.34 9.69
CA TYR A 384 22.89 8.63 10.22
C TYR A 384 22.84 8.78 11.74
N VAL A 385 21.65 9.02 12.28
CA VAL A 385 21.41 9.14 13.72
C VAL A 385 20.20 8.30 14.09
N GLU A 386 20.37 7.40 15.06
CA GLU A 386 19.26 6.62 15.59
C GLU A 386 18.39 7.49 16.51
N ALA A 387 17.12 7.66 16.15
CA ALA A 387 16.15 8.40 16.94
C ALA A 387 15.58 7.53 18.09
N LYS A 388 16.45 7.16 19.04
CA LYS A 388 16.09 6.33 20.20
C LYS A 388 16.44 6.97 21.54
N ASP A 389 15.70 6.62 22.58
CA ASP A 389 15.96 6.99 23.97
C ASP A 389 17.06 6.12 24.59
N SER A 390 17.40 6.38 25.86
CA SER A 390 18.42 5.62 26.61
C SER A 390 18.07 4.14 26.81
N CYS A 391 16.79 3.77 26.64
CA CYS A 391 16.30 2.40 26.75
C CYS A 391 16.22 1.71 25.38
N GLY A 392 16.62 2.38 24.30
CA GLY A 392 16.56 1.87 22.94
C GLY A 392 15.18 1.98 22.28
N LYS A 393 14.21 2.67 22.92
CA LYS A 393 12.87 2.89 22.36
C LYS A 393 12.84 4.11 21.46
N ARG A 394 11.86 4.18 20.56
CA ARG A 394 11.65 5.34 19.68
C ARG A 394 11.43 6.63 20.48
N LEU A 395 12.07 7.73 20.04
CA LEU A 395 11.83 9.06 20.61
C LEU A 395 10.40 9.55 20.35
N SER A 396 9.82 10.24 21.33
CA SER A 396 8.58 11.02 21.13
C SER A 396 8.83 12.19 20.16
N THR A 397 7.76 12.83 19.65
CA THR A 397 7.89 14.04 18.82
C THR A 397 8.76 15.10 19.50
N GLU A 398 8.57 15.32 20.80
CA GLU A 398 9.40 16.27 21.55
C GLU A 398 10.86 15.81 21.66
N GLY A 399 11.10 14.52 21.89
CA GLY A 399 12.45 13.96 21.92
C GLY A 399 13.16 14.10 20.57
N LEU A 400 12.44 13.90 19.46
CA LEU A 400 12.96 14.08 18.11
C LEU A 400 13.32 15.55 17.85
N LEU A 401 12.44 16.50 18.19
CA LEU A 401 12.74 17.93 18.04
C LEU A 401 13.95 18.36 18.88
N LYS A 402 14.09 17.85 20.11
CA LYS A 402 15.28 18.08 20.95
C LYS A 402 16.56 17.55 20.30
N LEU A 403 16.50 16.37 19.67
CA LEU A 403 17.62 15.81 18.91
C LEU A 403 18.01 16.70 17.71
N LEU A 404 17.02 17.26 17.00
CA LEU A 404 17.27 18.20 15.89
C LEU A 404 17.96 19.47 16.39
N CYS A 405 17.45 20.07 17.48
CA CYS A 405 18.02 21.29 18.06
C CYS A 405 19.45 21.09 18.62
N ALA A 406 19.78 19.88 19.08
CA ALA A 406 21.10 19.55 19.61
C ALA A 406 22.16 19.29 18.51
N SER A 407 21.75 19.20 17.24
CA SER A 407 22.65 18.87 16.14
C SER A 407 23.58 20.03 15.77
N SER A 408 24.83 19.70 15.47
CA SER A 408 25.83 20.64 14.95
C SER A 408 26.41 20.12 13.62
N PRO A 409 26.40 20.91 12.53
CA PRO A 409 25.73 22.21 12.36
C PRO A 409 24.20 22.17 12.53
N GLN A 410 23.60 23.33 12.83
CA GLN A 410 22.17 23.47 13.13
C GLN A 410 21.30 22.99 11.96
N ILE A 411 20.22 22.27 12.30
CA ILE A 411 19.21 21.81 11.34
C ILE A 411 18.08 22.85 11.29
N SER A 412 17.78 23.36 10.10
CA SER A 412 16.71 24.35 9.86
C SER A 412 15.55 23.79 9.05
N VAL A 413 15.72 22.61 8.43
CA VAL A 413 14.68 21.95 7.66
C VAL A 413 14.44 20.55 8.24
N PHE A 414 13.18 20.18 8.43
CA PHE A 414 12.78 18.87 8.91
C PHE A 414 11.78 18.24 7.96
N ILE A 415 12.19 17.16 7.30
CA ILE A 415 11.43 16.46 6.26
C ILE A 415 11.04 15.08 6.78
N ASP A 416 9.77 14.92 7.18
CA ASP A 416 9.25 13.71 7.78
C ASP A 416 8.67 12.71 6.76
N VAL A 417 9.47 12.31 5.75
CA VAL A 417 9.07 11.34 4.72
C VAL A 417 8.84 9.92 5.28
N GLY A 418 9.44 9.59 6.43
CA GLY A 418 9.22 8.34 7.16
C GLY A 418 7.94 8.33 8.01
N ALA A 419 7.21 9.45 8.09
CA ALA A 419 6.07 9.63 8.99
C ALA A 419 6.39 9.23 10.43
N GLN A 420 7.50 9.74 10.97
CA GLN A 420 7.96 9.55 12.34
C GLN A 420 7.37 10.55 13.33
N VAL A 421 6.68 11.59 12.87
CA VAL A 421 5.85 12.45 13.71
C VAL A 421 4.41 11.95 13.61
N LEU A 422 3.90 11.27 14.63
CA LEU A 422 2.54 10.69 14.61
C LEU A 422 1.51 11.48 15.43
N GLU A 423 1.92 12.08 16.55
CA GLU A 423 1.02 12.57 17.60
C GLU A 423 0.97 14.10 17.69
N ALA A 424 1.29 14.79 16.61
CA ALA A 424 1.34 16.26 16.58
C ALA A 424 0.82 16.74 15.23
N SER A 425 -0.02 17.77 15.20
CA SER A 425 -0.33 18.47 13.96
C SER A 425 0.93 19.14 13.40
N ASN A 426 0.90 19.54 12.14
CA ASN A 426 2.03 20.25 11.55
C ASN A 426 2.29 21.59 12.26
N GLU A 427 1.22 22.24 12.74
CA GLU A 427 1.32 23.44 13.57
C GLU A 427 1.98 23.14 14.93
N ASP A 428 1.60 22.05 15.60
CA ASP A 428 2.18 21.66 16.89
C ASP A 428 3.69 21.42 16.77
N VAL A 429 4.12 20.77 15.68
CA VAL A 429 5.53 20.55 15.38
C VAL A 429 6.24 21.88 15.17
N ALA A 430 5.69 22.75 14.31
CA ALA A 430 6.26 24.07 14.02
C ALA A 430 6.39 24.92 15.29
N ARG A 431 5.33 24.95 16.11
CA ARG A 431 5.27 25.69 17.38
C ARG A 431 6.28 25.17 18.38
N LYS A 432 6.33 23.87 18.62
CA LYS A 432 7.26 23.27 19.58
C LYS A 432 8.71 23.40 19.11
N TRP A 433 8.97 23.26 17.81
CA TRP A 433 10.32 23.37 17.27
C TRP A 433 10.83 24.81 17.32
N LEU A 434 9.97 25.80 17.05
CA LEU A 434 10.29 27.22 17.21
C LEU A 434 10.60 27.58 18.68
N GLN A 435 9.82 27.05 19.63
CA GLN A 435 10.09 27.22 21.07
C GLN A 435 11.46 26.66 21.48
N LEU A 436 11.87 25.52 20.92
CA LEU A 436 13.15 24.87 21.23
C LEU A 436 14.36 25.49 20.51
N SER A 437 14.14 26.31 19.47
CA SER A 437 15.19 26.84 18.60
C SER A 437 15.29 28.36 18.72
N PRO A 438 15.92 28.94 19.76
CA PRO A 438 15.89 30.38 20.07
C PRO A 438 16.43 31.31 18.96
N ASN A 439 17.20 30.76 18.02
CA ASN A 439 17.84 31.53 16.93
C ASN A 439 16.96 31.70 15.68
N ALA A 440 15.81 31.03 15.59
CA ALA A 440 14.89 31.17 14.48
C ALA A 440 13.82 32.25 14.75
N ASP A 441 13.34 32.94 13.73
CA ASP A 441 12.31 33.97 13.89
C ASP A 441 10.89 33.41 13.71
N ALA A 442 10.75 32.40 12.88
CA ALA A 442 9.47 31.80 12.52
C ALA A 442 9.62 30.33 12.09
N ALA A 443 8.49 29.65 11.94
CA ALA A 443 8.43 28.28 11.43
C ALA A 443 7.37 28.15 10.33
N VAL A 444 7.75 27.57 9.19
CA VAL A 444 6.91 27.33 8.02
C VAL A 444 6.41 25.89 8.04
N PHE A 445 5.13 25.70 7.77
CA PHE A 445 4.45 24.41 7.73
C PHE A 445 3.22 24.46 6.82
N PHE A 446 2.56 23.32 6.59
CA PHE A 446 1.27 23.24 5.90
C PHE A 446 0.15 22.97 6.89
N ASP A 447 -0.94 23.73 6.82
CA ASP A 447 -2.11 23.53 7.68
C ASP A 447 -3.07 22.45 7.13
N GLU A 448 -4.19 22.24 7.83
CA GLU A 448 -5.19 21.23 7.47
C GLU A 448 -5.91 21.55 6.14
N ALA A 449 -5.87 22.80 5.69
CA ALA A 449 -6.38 23.24 4.39
C ALA A 449 -5.35 23.07 3.26
N ASP A 450 -4.19 22.46 3.54
CA ASP A 450 -3.09 22.29 2.59
C ASP A 450 -2.60 23.65 2.05
N GLU A 451 -2.58 24.67 2.92
CA GLU A 451 -2.00 25.99 2.64
C GLU A 451 -0.65 26.17 3.36
N LYS A 452 0.29 26.84 2.68
CA LYS A 452 1.58 27.23 3.27
C LYS A 452 1.36 28.29 4.34
N ARG A 453 1.66 27.96 5.59
CA ARG A 453 1.55 28.84 6.74
C ARG A 453 2.91 29.15 7.34
N VAL A 454 2.99 30.27 8.04
CA VAL A 454 4.13 30.66 8.85
C VAL A 454 3.65 31.05 10.24
N LEU A 455 4.34 30.54 11.26
CA LEU A 455 4.13 30.82 12.67
C LEU A 455 5.29 31.66 13.20
N ASP A 456 5.02 32.82 13.76
CA ASP A 456 6.03 33.69 14.36
C ASP A 456 6.27 33.42 15.86
N ARG A 457 7.22 34.16 16.46
CA ARG A 457 7.52 34.11 17.91
C ARG A 457 6.39 34.56 18.82
N HIS A 458 5.48 35.40 18.34
CA HIS A 458 4.33 35.89 19.09
C HIS A 458 3.16 34.90 19.06
N GLY A 459 3.28 33.84 18.26
CA GLY A 459 2.26 32.80 18.10
C GLY A 459 1.25 33.11 17.00
N PHE A 460 1.48 34.15 16.19
CA PHE A 460 0.63 34.54 15.08
C PHE A 460 0.87 33.64 13.87
N VAL A 461 -0.22 33.18 13.24
CA VAL A 461 -0.20 32.30 12.07
C VAL A 461 -0.80 33.02 10.88
N GLU A 462 -0.05 33.13 9.80
CA GLU A 462 -0.52 33.74 8.54
C GLU A 462 -0.09 32.93 7.32
N ARG A 463 -0.65 33.27 6.14
CA ARG A 463 -0.24 32.66 4.87
C ARG A 463 1.19 33.08 4.56
N LEU A 464 2.03 32.12 4.16
CA LEU A 464 3.43 32.39 3.86
C LEU A 464 3.57 33.50 2.81
N SER A 465 2.73 33.50 1.76
CA SER A 465 2.72 34.50 0.69
C SER A 465 2.44 35.93 1.15
N ASN A 466 1.74 36.12 2.27
CA ASN A 466 1.40 37.42 2.81
C ASN A 466 2.41 37.91 3.86
N SER A 467 3.26 37.01 4.35
CA SER A 467 4.21 37.29 5.43
C SER A 467 5.49 37.97 4.94
N GLY A 468 6.12 38.75 5.81
CA GLY A 468 7.47 39.27 5.58
C GLY A 468 8.55 38.17 5.52
N PHE A 469 8.21 36.94 5.88
CA PHE A 469 9.11 35.77 5.86
C PHE A 469 9.16 35.07 4.50
N HIS A 470 8.23 35.35 3.57
CA HIS A 470 8.22 34.75 2.22
C HIS A 470 9.57 34.89 1.50
N GLN A 471 10.23 36.04 1.70
CA GLN A 471 11.51 36.37 1.08
C GLN A 471 12.73 36.11 1.99
N ASN A 472 12.51 35.78 3.27
CA ASN A 472 13.54 35.67 4.31
C ASN A 472 13.48 34.30 5.01
N LEU A 473 13.45 33.23 4.22
CA LEU A 473 13.35 31.84 4.73
C LEU A 473 14.63 31.37 5.46
N ASP A 474 15.74 32.09 5.33
CA ASP A 474 17.00 31.85 6.04
C ASP A 474 16.88 32.01 7.56
N ARG A 475 15.88 32.78 8.03
CA ARG A 475 15.57 32.95 9.45
C ARG A 475 14.47 32.02 9.94
N CYS A 476 13.94 31.16 9.07
CA CYS A 476 12.81 30.29 9.37
C CYS A 476 13.24 28.83 9.56
N LEU A 477 12.51 28.14 10.43
CA LEU A 477 12.45 26.68 10.41
C LEU A 477 11.45 26.23 9.35
N ILE A 478 11.69 25.12 8.67
CA ILE A 478 10.77 24.59 7.65
C ILE A 478 10.46 23.13 7.98
N TYR A 479 9.19 22.84 8.22
CA TYR A 479 8.72 21.49 8.48
C TYR A 479 7.84 20.98 7.33
N LEU A 480 8.18 19.81 6.79
CA LEU A 480 7.44 19.09 5.76
C LEU A 480 7.07 17.71 6.30
N ASP A 481 5.79 17.34 6.26
CA ASP A 481 5.34 15.98 6.57
C ASP A 481 5.46 15.05 5.36
N GLU A 482 5.02 13.79 5.49
CA GLU A 482 5.10 12.78 4.42
C GLU A 482 4.45 13.24 3.10
N VAL A 483 3.33 13.97 3.13
CA VAL A 483 2.59 14.32 1.91
C VAL A 483 3.14 15.58 1.26
N HIS A 484 3.59 16.53 2.05
CA HIS A 484 4.27 17.72 1.57
C HIS A 484 5.76 17.43 1.24
N THR A 485 6.12 16.17 0.94
CA THR A 485 7.41 15.80 0.34
C THR A 485 7.36 15.67 -1.18
N ARG A 486 6.16 15.76 -1.78
CA ARG A 486 5.92 15.72 -3.23
C ARG A 486 5.07 16.90 -3.66
N GLY A 487 5.23 17.36 -4.90
CA GLY A 487 4.39 18.43 -5.50
C GLY A 487 4.49 19.82 -4.87
N VAL A 488 5.12 19.97 -3.70
CA VAL A 488 5.28 21.26 -3.03
C VAL A 488 6.61 21.92 -3.35
N ASP A 489 6.56 23.24 -3.46
CA ASP A 489 7.71 24.11 -3.63
C ASP A 489 7.87 25.08 -2.46
N ILE A 490 9.01 25.00 -1.79
CA ILE A 490 9.51 26.04 -0.90
C ILE A 490 10.95 26.33 -1.35
N SER A 491 11.25 27.58 -1.68
CA SER A 491 12.60 28.03 -2.05
C SER A 491 13.51 28.06 -0.83
N MET A 492 13.99 26.88 -0.42
CA MET A 492 14.81 26.75 0.78
C MET A 492 16.17 27.43 0.61
N PRO A 493 16.72 28.04 1.67
CA PRO A 493 18.04 28.66 1.63
C PRO A 493 19.13 27.67 1.20
N THR A 494 20.11 28.12 0.44
CA THR A 494 21.19 27.25 -0.10
C THR A 494 22.10 26.66 0.97
N GLN A 495 22.20 27.33 2.12
CA GLN A 495 22.96 26.89 3.30
C GLN A 495 22.12 26.07 4.29
N ALA A 496 20.85 25.81 3.98
CA ALA A 496 19.97 25.09 4.88
C ALA A 496 20.42 23.64 5.04
N ARG A 497 20.30 23.12 6.26
CA ARG A 497 20.54 21.72 6.57
C ARG A 497 19.23 21.03 6.93
N ALA A 498 18.94 19.94 6.24
CA ALA A 498 17.76 19.12 6.49
C ALA A 498 18.06 17.88 7.35
N ALA A 499 17.14 17.54 8.23
CA ALA A 499 16.95 16.18 8.72
C ALA A 499 15.84 15.52 7.92
N VAL A 500 16.08 14.30 7.44
CA VAL A 500 15.12 13.50 6.70
C VAL A 500 14.85 12.22 7.49
N THR A 501 13.58 11.92 7.78
CA THR A 501 13.25 10.70 8.54
C THR A 501 13.16 9.48 7.63
N LEU A 502 13.52 8.32 8.17
CA LEU A 502 13.35 7.04 7.49
C LEU A 502 12.29 6.21 8.20
N GLY A 503 11.39 5.60 7.43
CA GLY A 503 10.39 4.66 7.93
C GLY A 503 10.59 3.28 7.29
N PRO A 504 10.10 2.19 7.92
CA PRO A 504 10.20 0.83 7.37
C PRO A 504 9.59 0.64 5.96
N ARG A 505 8.76 1.59 5.51
CA ARG A 505 8.05 1.56 4.23
C ARG A 505 8.40 2.74 3.32
N THR A 506 9.40 3.53 3.67
CA THR A 506 9.88 4.61 2.81
C THR A 506 10.57 3.99 1.61
N THR A 507 10.01 4.18 0.42
CA THR A 507 10.63 3.72 -0.83
C THR A 507 11.78 4.64 -1.22
N LYS A 508 12.70 4.14 -2.07
CA LYS A 508 13.77 4.94 -2.65
C LYS A 508 13.21 6.21 -3.31
N ASP A 509 12.19 6.03 -4.15
CA ASP A 509 11.49 7.11 -4.83
C ASP A 509 10.98 8.20 -3.88
N ARG A 510 10.24 7.82 -2.83
CA ARG A 510 9.73 8.77 -1.82
C ARG A 510 10.87 9.52 -1.13
N LEU A 511 11.92 8.81 -0.71
CA LEU A 511 13.09 9.42 -0.08
C LEU A 511 13.76 10.42 -1.01
N VAL A 512 13.95 10.05 -2.28
CA VAL A 512 14.53 10.91 -3.30
C VAL A 512 13.69 12.16 -3.50
N GLN A 513 12.38 12.01 -3.73
CA GLN A 513 11.47 13.14 -3.92
C GLN A 513 11.49 14.12 -2.75
N ALA A 514 11.50 13.59 -1.52
CA ALA A 514 11.61 14.34 -0.30
C ALA A 514 12.93 15.11 -0.19
N CYS A 515 14.06 14.44 -0.42
CA CYS A 515 15.36 15.09 -0.38
C CYS A 515 15.49 16.16 -1.47
N MET A 516 14.99 15.91 -2.68
CA MET A 516 15.06 16.86 -3.81
C MET A 516 14.22 18.13 -3.59
N ARG A 517 13.39 18.21 -2.52
CA ARG A 517 12.82 19.48 -2.05
C ARG A 517 13.90 20.48 -1.63
N MET A 518 15.06 19.99 -1.18
CA MET A 518 16.28 20.77 -0.99
C MET A 518 16.95 21.01 -2.35
N ARG A 519 16.27 21.71 -3.27
CA ARG A 519 16.60 21.87 -4.71
C ARG A 519 18.08 22.10 -5.06
N LYS A 520 18.84 22.73 -4.16
CA LYS A 520 20.28 22.99 -4.33
C LYS A 520 21.17 22.06 -3.51
N LEU A 521 20.73 20.83 -3.22
CA LEU A 521 21.57 19.76 -2.72
C LEU A 521 22.77 19.64 -3.68
N ASN A 522 23.89 20.24 -3.29
CA ASN A 522 25.15 20.23 -4.03
C ASN A 522 25.19 20.87 -5.43
N CYS A 523 24.65 22.09 -5.64
CA CYS A 523 24.86 22.81 -6.90
C CYS A 523 25.39 24.24 -6.82
N HIS A 524 26.56 24.46 -7.44
CA HIS A 524 27.12 25.74 -7.90
C HIS A 524 26.85 26.00 -9.41
N HIS A 525 26.09 25.15 -10.11
CA HIS A 525 25.99 25.20 -11.58
C HIS A 525 24.60 24.89 -12.18
N LEU A 526 23.51 25.17 -11.47
CA LEU A 526 22.16 25.08 -12.04
C LEU A 526 21.46 26.42 -11.89
N GLU A 527 21.55 27.28 -12.91
CA GLU A 527 20.74 28.48 -13.08
C GLU A 527 20.32 28.62 -14.55
N GLU A 528 19.01 28.55 -14.84
CA GLU A 528 18.39 28.98 -16.12
C GLU A 528 16.94 29.49 -15.87
N PRO A 529 16.34 30.29 -16.80
CA PRO A 529 15.15 31.13 -16.56
C PRO A 529 13.77 30.50 -16.91
N GLU A 530 12.70 31.10 -16.36
CA GLU A 530 11.50 30.45 -15.76
C GLU A 530 10.17 30.34 -16.59
N GLY A 531 10.07 30.38 -17.94
CA GLY A 531 8.74 30.11 -18.54
C GLY A 531 8.46 30.13 -20.06
N ARG A 532 7.43 29.35 -20.46
CA ARG A 532 6.70 29.31 -21.78
C ARG A 532 5.20 28.96 -21.58
N THR A 533 4.37 28.86 -22.62
CA THR A 533 2.88 28.67 -22.54
C THR A 533 2.38 27.26 -22.94
N LEU A 534 1.21 26.85 -22.44
CA LEU A 534 0.52 25.59 -22.79
C LEU A 534 0.35 25.39 -24.32
N HIS A 535 0.08 26.45 -25.07
CA HIS A 535 -0.06 26.36 -26.53
C HIS A 535 1.26 26.02 -27.24
N GLU A 536 2.38 26.49 -26.70
CA GLU A 536 3.73 26.22 -27.22
C GLU A 536 4.21 24.80 -26.86
N MET A 537 3.73 24.21 -25.75
CA MET A 537 4.10 22.86 -25.30
C MET A 537 3.19 21.76 -25.86
N TYR A 538 1.89 22.03 -25.98
CA TYR A 538 0.87 21.01 -26.28
C TYR A 538 0.16 21.24 -27.64
N GLY A 539 0.58 22.24 -28.42
CA GLY A 539 0.11 22.47 -29.78
C GLY A 539 0.58 21.36 -30.72
N GLY A 540 -0.35 20.50 -31.15
CA GLY A 540 -0.10 19.53 -32.22
C GLY A 540 0.48 20.21 -33.46
N GLY A 541 1.49 19.58 -34.06
CA GLY A 541 2.24 20.11 -35.20
C GLY A 541 1.35 20.70 -36.29
N SER A 542 1.69 21.94 -36.68
CA SER A 542 1.19 22.66 -37.86
C SER A 542 -0.33 22.67 -38.08
N GLY A 543 -0.99 23.72 -37.57
CA GLY A 543 -2.00 24.42 -38.38
C GLY A 543 -3.48 24.08 -38.22
N GLN A 544 -3.95 23.48 -37.12
CA GLN A 544 -5.40 23.46 -36.84
C GLN A 544 -5.78 23.94 -35.44
N PRO A 545 -6.75 24.86 -35.29
CA PRO A 545 -7.26 25.27 -34.00
C PRO A 545 -8.14 24.16 -33.41
N ALA A 546 -7.54 23.30 -32.59
CA ALA A 546 -8.27 22.31 -31.83
C ALA A 546 -9.09 22.99 -30.71
N PHE A 547 -10.36 22.60 -30.62
CA PHE A 547 -11.33 22.89 -29.54
C PHE A 547 -12.17 24.19 -29.56
N ARG A 548 -11.87 25.21 -30.39
CA ARG A 548 -12.76 26.40 -30.45
C ARG A 548 -13.80 26.39 -31.57
N SER A 549 -13.48 25.91 -32.76
CA SER A 549 -14.36 26.09 -33.93
C SER A 549 -15.62 25.22 -33.90
N CYS A 550 -15.57 24.01 -33.31
CA CYS A 550 -16.69 23.08 -33.33
C CYS A 550 -17.86 23.49 -32.44
N LEU A 551 -17.62 24.22 -31.33
CA LEU A 551 -18.67 24.67 -30.41
C LEU A 551 -19.14 26.12 -30.67
N THR A 552 -18.37 26.91 -31.42
CA THR A 552 -18.72 28.32 -31.71
C THR A 552 -19.07 28.60 -33.17
N SER A 553 -19.02 27.60 -34.05
CA SER A 553 -19.43 27.76 -35.44
C SER A 553 -20.93 28.10 -35.54
N GLU A 554 -21.31 28.93 -36.53
CA GLU A 554 -22.72 29.24 -36.83
C GLU A 554 -23.65 28.00 -36.85
N PRO A 555 -23.26 26.86 -37.47
CA PRO A 555 -24.07 25.65 -37.46
C PRO A 555 -24.19 25.01 -36.07
N ALA A 556 -23.11 24.97 -35.29
CA ALA A 556 -23.14 24.41 -33.93
C ALA A 556 -23.99 25.26 -32.98
N ARG A 557 -24.02 26.58 -33.17
CA ARG A 557 -24.91 27.48 -32.40
C ARG A 557 -26.39 27.28 -32.71
N GLN A 558 -26.74 26.62 -33.81
CA GLN A 558 -28.13 26.29 -34.17
C GLN A 558 -28.54 24.89 -33.68
N ASP A 559 -27.60 24.07 -33.20
CA ASP A 559 -27.89 22.75 -32.65
C ASP A 559 -28.47 22.87 -31.24
N ALA A 560 -29.64 22.26 -31.03
CA ALA A 560 -30.37 22.32 -29.76
C ALA A 560 -29.59 21.70 -28.58
N THR A 561 -28.76 20.70 -28.84
CA THR A 561 -27.91 20.04 -27.84
C THR A 561 -26.77 20.95 -27.44
N VAL A 562 -26.14 21.63 -28.40
CA VAL A 562 -25.06 22.59 -28.14
C VAL A 562 -25.60 23.81 -27.39
N GLN A 563 -26.77 24.32 -27.74
CA GLN A 563 -27.40 25.41 -26.98
C GLN A 563 -27.74 25.00 -25.55
N HIS A 564 -28.19 23.76 -25.33
CA HIS A 564 -28.45 23.24 -23.99
C HIS A 564 -27.15 23.08 -23.16
N LEU A 565 -26.08 22.58 -23.76
CA LEU A 565 -24.77 22.47 -23.10
C LEU A 565 -24.19 23.86 -22.75
N LEU A 566 -24.36 24.85 -23.65
CA LEU A 566 -23.94 26.23 -23.40
C LEU A 566 -24.81 26.92 -22.32
N SER A 567 -26.10 26.59 -22.22
CA SER A 567 -26.98 27.13 -21.18
C SER A 567 -26.69 26.49 -19.82
N GLU A 568 -26.43 25.18 -19.75
CA GLU A 568 -25.92 24.49 -18.56
C GLU A 568 -24.60 25.13 -18.11
N TRP A 569 -23.65 25.32 -19.04
CA TRP A 569 -22.37 25.98 -18.77
C TRP A 569 -22.51 27.41 -18.23
N ALA A 570 -23.44 28.21 -18.77
CA ALA A 570 -23.70 29.56 -18.28
C ALA A 570 -24.36 29.58 -16.89
N THR A 571 -25.20 28.58 -16.61
CA THR A 571 -25.82 28.37 -15.29
C THR A 571 -24.75 27.96 -14.26
N PHE A 572 -23.81 27.10 -14.66
CA PHE A 572 -22.62 26.71 -13.89
C PHE A 572 -21.74 27.90 -13.48
N LYS A 573 -21.61 28.92 -14.34
CA LYS A 573 -20.69 30.05 -14.13
C LYS A 573 -21.20 31.13 -13.17
N SER A 574 -22.50 31.15 -12.86
CA SER A 574 -23.16 32.26 -12.14
C SER A 574 -23.49 31.97 -10.67
N GLY A 575 -23.33 30.73 -10.19
CA GLY A 575 -23.55 30.35 -8.80
C GLY A 575 -22.34 30.64 -7.90
N HIS A 576 -22.45 31.64 -7.02
CA HIS A 576 -21.46 31.86 -5.97
C HIS A 576 -21.57 30.80 -4.86
N SER A 577 -20.43 30.17 -4.55
CA SER A 577 -20.02 29.64 -3.24
C SER A 577 -20.46 28.22 -2.82
N ARG A 578 -19.45 27.34 -2.74
CA ARG A 578 -19.21 26.21 -1.79
C ARG A 578 -19.42 24.74 -2.18
N ASP A 579 -19.97 24.41 -3.34
CA ASP A 579 -20.24 22.98 -3.68
C ASP A 579 -19.54 22.43 -4.94
N TRP A 580 -18.52 23.14 -5.46
CA TRP A 580 -17.78 22.73 -6.67
C TRP A 580 -16.44 22.01 -6.38
N THR A 581 -16.15 21.71 -5.12
CA THR A 581 -14.93 21.06 -4.62
C THR A 581 -14.89 19.52 -4.81
N LEU A 582 -15.56 19.01 -5.84
CA LEU A 582 -15.52 17.58 -6.20
C LEU A 582 -15.33 17.42 -7.71
N GLN A 583 -14.30 18.07 -8.26
CA GLN A 583 -13.61 17.61 -9.47
C GLN A 583 -12.24 18.29 -9.72
N GLU A 584 -11.60 18.83 -8.68
CA GLU A 584 -10.15 19.05 -8.65
C GLU A 584 -9.44 17.69 -8.40
N GLU A 585 -9.38 16.83 -9.41
CA GLU A 585 -8.19 15.97 -9.52
C GLU A 585 -7.03 16.91 -9.85
N GLN A 586 -6.40 17.44 -8.79
CA GLN A 586 -5.03 17.97 -8.77
C GLN A 586 -4.56 18.84 -9.95
N GLU A 587 -5.41 19.74 -10.47
CA GLU A 587 -4.89 20.98 -11.06
C GLU A 587 -4.57 21.97 -9.93
N ARG A 588 -3.42 21.80 -9.27
CA ARG A 588 -2.77 22.89 -8.52
C ARG A 588 -1.60 23.41 -9.35
N GLU A 589 -1.91 24.43 -10.14
CA GLU A 589 -1.04 25.55 -10.51
C GLU A 589 0.43 25.25 -10.88
N ILE A 590 0.62 24.92 -12.17
CA ILE A 590 1.60 25.52 -13.09
C ILE A 590 2.84 26.19 -12.44
N ALA A 591 3.96 25.49 -12.47
CA ALA A 591 5.27 26.10 -12.75
C ALA A 591 5.89 25.33 -13.93
N HIS A 592 6.07 26.00 -15.07
CA HIS A 592 6.50 25.40 -16.35
C HIS A 592 8.02 25.11 -16.35
N GLU A 593 8.43 23.87 -16.64
CA GLU A 593 9.80 23.52 -17.07
C GLU A 593 9.74 22.81 -18.44
N VAL A 594 10.43 23.35 -19.47
CA VAL A 594 10.89 22.60 -20.66
C VAL A 594 12.28 23.07 -21.09
N GLU A 595 13.21 22.12 -21.18
CA GLU A 595 14.56 22.19 -21.76
C GLU A 595 14.58 21.92 -23.28
N GLN A 596 15.57 22.47 -23.99
CA GLN A 596 15.96 22.01 -25.34
C GLN A 596 17.48 21.81 -25.48
N GLU A 597 17.80 20.77 -26.26
CA GLU A 597 19.04 19.99 -26.27
C GLU A 597 20.03 20.45 -27.37
N ARG A 598 21.33 20.21 -27.16
CA ARG A 598 22.37 20.30 -28.20
C ARG A 598 22.71 18.88 -28.66
N GLU A 599 22.49 18.60 -29.94
CA GLU A 599 22.71 17.27 -30.52
C GLU A 599 24.15 16.78 -30.32
N LEU A 600 24.28 15.67 -29.60
CA LEU A 600 25.44 14.79 -29.63
C LEU A 600 25.01 13.44 -30.18
N GLN A 601 25.59 13.07 -31.32
CA GLN A 601 25.29 11.85 -32.05
C GLN A 601 25.56 10.61 -31.18
N ARG A 602 24.49 9.94 -30.75
CA ARG A 602 24.52 8.65 -30.06
C ARG A 602 24.40 7.51 -31.07
N PRO A 603 24.84 6.28 -30.72
CA PRO A 603 24.64 5.12 -31.56
C PRO A 603 23.15 4.92 -31.87
N PRO A 604 22.82 4.44 -33.09
CA PRO A 604 21.44 4.32 -33.54
C PRO A 604 20.63 3.38 -32.65
N PRO A 605 19.31 3.60 -32.52
CA PRO A 605 18.40 2.68 -31.85
C PRO A 605 18.59 1.26 -32.40
N ALA A 606 18.61 0.27 -31.50
CA ALA A 606 18.65 -1.12 -31.90
C ALA A 606 17.34 -1.46 -32.63
N GLU A 607 17.46 -2.03 -33.82
CA GLU A 607 16.30 -2.51 -34.57
C GLU A 607 15.67 -3.67 -33.78
N ALA A 608 14.38 -3.53 -33.46
CA ALA A 608 13.65 -4.58 -32.76
C ALA A 608 13.68 -5.85 -33.62
N LEU A 609 14.23 -6.93 -33.07
CA LEU A 609 14.19 -8.22 -33.74
C LEU A 609 12.73 -8.66 -33.91
N ALA A 610 12.39 -9.17 -35.09
CA ALA A 610 11.11 -9.79 -35.31
C ALA A 610 10.96 -10.98 -34.36
N HIS A 611 9.88 -11.00 -33.57
CA HIS A 611 9.62 -12.11 -32.66
C HIS A 611 9.32 -13.38 -33.44
N THR A 612 9.94 -14.50 -33.06
CA THR A 612 9.68 -15.83 -33.61
C THR A 612 9.55 -16.84 -32.48
N LEU A 613 8.54 -17.70 -32.54
CA LEU A 613 8.40 -18.81 -31.59
C LEU A 613 9.35 -19.93 -31.97
N ASP A 614 10.26 -20.30 -31.05
CA ASP A 614 11.21 -21.38 -31.28
C ASP A 614 10.47 -22.74 -31.39
N PRO A 615 10.75 -23.56 -32.42
CA PRO A 615 10.15 -24.89 -32.58
C PRO A 615 10.33 -25.81 -31.36
N ALA A 616 11.43 -25.68 -30.61
CA ALA A 616 11.70 -26.45 -29.41
C ALA A 616 10.74 -26.08 -28.27
N VAL A 617 10.37 -24.81 -28.13
CA VAL A 617 9.38 -24.36 -27.14
C VAL A 617 7.98 -24.86 -27.52
N ARG A 618 7.64 -24.87 -28.81
CA ARG A 618 6.40 -25.49 -29.31
C ARG A 618 6.36 -26.99 -29.03
N ALA A 619 7.46 -27.70 -29.28
CA ALA A 619 7.58 -29.13 -28.98
C ALA A 619 7.50 -29.41 -27.47
N PHE A 620 8.06 -28.52 -26.64
CA PHE A 620 7.96 -28.62 -25.18
C PHE A 620 6.51 -28.58 -24.70
N VAL A 621 5.69 -27.67 -25.25
CA VAL A 621 4.25 -27.60 -24.94
C VAL A 621 3.49 -28.87 -25.33
N GLN A 622 3.90 -29.53 -26.41
CA GLN A 622 3.26 -30.76 -26.90
C GLN A 622 3.71 -32.02 -26.14
N ASN A 623 4.97 -32.08 -25.72
CA ASN A 623 5.60 -33.33 -25.25
C ASN A 623 6.06 -33.28 -23.78
N GLY A 624 5.99 -32.11 -23.13
CA GLY A 624 6.52 -31.88 -21.78
C GLY A 624 8.05 -31.97 -21.66
N THR A 625 8.76 -32.15 -22.78
CA THR A 625 10.21 -32.37 -22.82
C THR A 625 10.82 -31.70 -24.04
N PHE A 626 12.07 -31.25 -23.91
CA PHE A 626 12.88 -30.84 -25.05
C PHE A 626 13.44 -32.09 -25.75
N PRO A 627 13.54 -32.11 -27.09
CA PRO A 627 14.15 -33.23 -27.82
C PRO A 627 15.64 -33.39 -27.44
N GLU A 628 16.13 -34.64 -27.30
CA GLU A 628 17.46 -34.98 -26.76
C GLU A 628 18.66 -34.33 -27.47
N ASN A 629 18.48 -33.85 -28.72
CA ASN A 629 19.49 -33.15 -29.52
C ASN A 629 19.13 -31.67 -29.82
N GLY A 630 18.01 -31.18 -29.29
CA GLY A 630 17.57 -29.80 -29.47
C GLY A 630 18.23 -28.89 -28.45
N ALA A 631 19.47 -28.47 -28.71
CA ALA A 631 19.96 -27.26 -28.07
C ALA A 631 18.98 -26.14 -28.42
N LEU A 632 18.36 -25.50 -27.41
CA LEU A 632 17.79 -24.16 -27.59
C LEU A 632 18.84 -23.38 -28.37
N THR A 633 18.47 -22.88 -29.55
CA THR A 633 19.45 -22.27 -30.43
C THR A 633 20.16 -21.15 -29.66
N THR A 634 21.46 -21.30 -29.39
CA THR A 634 22.25 -20.34 -28.59
C THR A 634 22.56 -19.06 -29.38
N HIS A 635 21.72 -18.71 -30.36
CA HIS A 635 21.85 -17.52 -31.20
C HIS A 635 21.38 -16.25 -30.50
N GLY A 636 20.90 -16.33 -29.25
CA GLY A 636 20.61 -15.16 -28.43
C GLY A 636 21.89 -14.40 -28.11
N ARG A 637 22.12 -13.26 -28.76
CA ARG A 637 23.07 -12.26 -28.25
C ARG A 637 22.55 -11.82 -26.89
N ALA A 638 23.29 -12.08 -25.82
CA ALA A 638 23.08 -11.38 -24.56
C ALA A 638 23.34 -9.90 -24.83
N ASP A 639 22.28 -9.11 -24.95
CA ASP A 639 22.35 -7.67 -24.98
C ASP A 639 22.10 -7.11 -23.58
N GLU A 640 22.24 -5.79 -23.41
CA GLU A 640 22.04 -5.13 -22.12
C GLU A 640 20.55 -5.06 -21.72
N PHE A 641 19.62 -5.63 -22.51
CA PHE A 641 18.17 -5.48 -22.37
C PHE A 641 17.50 -6.79 -21.91
N LEU A 642 17.72 -7.16 -20.64
CA LEU A 642 16.97 -8.25 -20.01
C LEU A 642 15.53 -7.81 -19.71
N ARG A 643 14.55 -8.54 -20.24
CA ARG A 643 13.13 -8.30 -19.94
C ARG A 643 12.75 -8.91 -18.58
N PRO A 644 11.81 -8.31 -17.83
CA PRO A 644 11.26 -8.92 -16.63
C PRO A 644 10.67 -10.30 -16.92
N VAL A 645 10.89 -11.24 -16.01
CA VAL A 645 10.30 -12.58 -16.09
C VAL A 645 8.84 -12.49 -15.67
N THR A 646 7.92 -12.61 -16.62
CA THR A 646 6.47 -12.53 -16.36
C THR A 646 5.72 -13.82 -16.66
N TRP A 647 6.24 -14.64 -17.58
CA TRP A 647 5.60 -15.85 -18.06
C TRP A 647 6.56 -17.04 -17.98
N LEU A 648 6.06 -18.14 -17.45
CA LEU A 648 6.84 -19.34 -17.23
C LEU A 648 6.05 -20.57 -17.63
N LEU A 649 6.65 -21.46 -18.42
CA LEU A 649 6.14 -22.81 -18.59
C LEU A 649 6.82 -23.70 -17.55
N SER A 650 6.03 -24.52 -16.85
CA SER A 650 6.57 -25.62 -16.06
C SER A 650 6.19 -26.95 -16.70
N SER A 651 7.09 -27.93 -16.61
CA SER A 651 6.74 -29.32 -16.80
C SER A 651 7.30 -30.17 -15.67
N ARG A 652 6.44 -31.04 -15.14
CA ARG A 652 6.80 -31.97 -14.06
C ARG A 652 6.93 -33.37 -14.63
N ARG A 653 8.16 -33.88 -14.68
CA ARG A 653 8.47 -35.21 -15.22
C ARG A 653 8.23 -36.29 -14.16
N SER A 654 7.89 -37.50 -14.62
CA SER A 654 7.68 -38.68 -13.76
C SER A 654 8.94 -39.10 -13.00
N ASP A 655 10.12 -38.67 -13.45
CA ASP A 655 11.43 -38.84 -12.81
C ASP A 655 11.75 -37.78 -11.73
N ARG A 656 10.78 -36.91 -11.38
CA ARG A 656 10.91 -35.78 -10.43
C ARG A 656 11.88 -34.66 -10.86
N THR A 657 12.24 -34.58 -12.15
CA THR A 657 12.94 -33.41 -12.67
C THR A 657 11.94 -32.36 -13.15
N ASP A 658 11.71 -31.34 -12.33
CA ASP A 658 10.90 -30.18 -12.71
C ASP A 658 11.72 -29.25 -13.62
N VAL A 659 11.13 -28.80 -14.72
CA VAL A 659 11.77 -27.91 -15.69
C VAL A 659 10.95 -26.63 -15.79
N PHE A 660 11.64 -25.50 -15.66
CA PHE A 660 11.09 -24.16 -15.88
C PHE A 660 11.64 -23.58 -17.18
N VAL A 661 10.74 -23.09 -18.03
CA VAL A 661 11.07 -22.41 -19.28
C VAL A 661 10.50 -21.00 -19.20
N ILE A 662 11.38 -20.01 -19.13
CA ILE A 662 10.98 -18.61 -19.21
C ILE A 662 10.66 -18.30 -20.66
N ILE A 663 9.49 -17.74 -20.89
CA ILE A 663 9.04 -17.36 -22.24
C ILE A 663 8.65 -15.90 -22.27
N SER A 664 8.75 -15.29 -23.44
CA SER A 664 8.31 -13.92 -23.66
C SER A 664 6.78 -13.81 -23.66
N PRO A 665 6.21 -12.61 -23.43
CA PRO A 665 4.77 -12.37 -23.60
C PRO A 665 4.25 -12.74 -25.00
N TYR A 666 5.08 -12.56 -26.05
CA TYR A 666 4.74 -12.96 -27.41
C TYR A 666 4.56 -14.48 -27.53
N GLU A 667 5.53 -15.25 -27.00
CA GLU A 667 5.46 -16.70 -27.01
C GLU A 667 4.30 -17.21 -26.15
N ALA A 668 4.05 -16.60 -24.99
CA ALA A 668 2.91 -16.94 -24.13
C ALA A 668 1.59 -16.76 -24.89
N ASN A 669 1.41 -15.64 -25.58
CA ASN A 669 0.21 -15.38 -26.38
C ASN A 669 0.07 -16.35 -27.56
N ALA A 670 1.16 -16.67 -28.25
CA ALA A 670 1.17 -17.63 -29.36
C ALA A 670 0.89 -19.07 -28.92
N LEU A 671 1.31 -19.46 -27.71
CA LEU A 671 1.15 -20.81 -27.16
C LEU A 671 -0.17 -21.01 -26.42
N LEU A 672 -0.85 -19.94 -26.00
CA LEU A 672 -2.09 -19.98 -25.23
C LEU A 672 -3.18 -20.86 -25.86
N PRO A 673 -3.45 -20.82 -27.18
CA PRO A 673 -4.45 -21.69 -27.80
C PRO A 673 -4.07 -23.17 -27.73
N ALA A 674 -2.78 -23.49 -27.91
CA ALA A 674 -2.28 -24.87 -27.85
C ALA A 674 -2.35 -25.44 -26.43
N LEU A 675 -2.00 -24.65 -25.41
CA LEU A 675 -2.08 -25.02 -24.00
C LEU A 675 -3.51 -25.26 -23.49
N ARG A 676 -4.51 -24.72 -24.19
CA ARG A 676 -5.95 -24.90 -23.87
C ARG A 676 -6.59 -26.10 -24.57
N GLN A 677 -5.91 -26.72 -25.54
CA GLN A 677 -6.43 -27.90 -26.25
C GLN A 677 -6.23 -29.17 -25.42
N GLU A 678 -7.14 -30.14 -25.57
CA GLU A 678 -7.05 -31.49 -24.94
C GLU A 678 -5.79 -32.27 -25.38
N THR A 679 -5.17 -31.88 -26.50
CA THR A 679 -3.96 -32.48 -27.05
C THR A 679 -2.65 -31.93 -26.48
N ALA A 680 -2.69 -30.90 -25.63
CA ALA A 680 -1.52 -30.43 -24.89
C ALA A 680 -1.03 -31.52 -23.94
N ALA A 681 0.29 -31.64 -23.73
CA ALA A 681 0.80 -32.54 -22.71
C ALA A 681 0.16 -32.17 -21.36
N ALA A 682 -0.56 -33.11 -20.74
CA ALA A 682 -1.21 -32.94 -19.44
C ALA A 682 -0.25 -32.49 -18.31
N ALA A 683 1.06 -32.56 -18.56
CA ALA A 683 2.12 -32.20 -17.63
C ALA A 683 2.67 -30.77 -17.81
N VAL A 684 2.28 -30.01 -18.85
CA VAL A 684 2.79 -28.64 -19.09
C VAL A 684 1.78 -27.60 -18.61
N ARG A 685 2.28 -26.61 -17.88
CA ARG A 685 1.48 -25.53 -17.31
C ARG A 685 2.11 -24.18 -17.62
N LEU A 686 1.28 -23.20 -17.95
CA LEU A 686 1.69 -21.80 -18.11
C LEU A 686 1.34 -21.03 -16.84
N HIS A 687 2.31 -20.31 -16.30
CA HIS A 687 2.20 -19.55 -15.05
C HIS A 687 2.45 -18.07 -15.30
N VAL A 688 1.72 -17.24 -14.57
CA VAL A 688 2.08 -15.83 -14.34
C VAL A 688 3.04 -15.76 -13.18
N TYR A 689 4.15 -15.06 -13.35
CA TYR A 689 5.18 -14.88 -12.35
C TYR A 689 5.54 -13.40 -12.17
N ALA A 690 5.91 -13.02 -10.95
CA ALA A 690 6.51 -11.72 -10.67
C ALA A 690 7.58 -11.86 -9.59
N ALA A 691 8.74 -11.27 -9.84
CA ALA A 691 9.85 -11.26 -8.88
C ALA A 691 9.51 -10.42 -7.64
N LYS A 692 9.97 -10.85 -6.46
CA LYS A 692 9.69 -10.17 -5.19
C LYS A 692 10.63 -8.98 -5.00
N THR A 693 10.26 -7.83 -5.56
CA THR A 693 11.07 -6.60 -5.54
C THR A 693 10.79 -5.70 -4.34
N SER A 694 9.79 -6.01 -3.51
CA SER A 694 9.44 -5.28 -2.29
C SER A 694 9.05 -6.24 -1.16
N ARG A 695 9.43 -5.91 0.09
CA ARG A 695 9.04 -6.67 1.28
C ARG A 695 7.51 -6.71 1.48
N ALA A 696 6.80 -5.68 1.01
CA ALA A 696 5.36 -5.53 1.19
C ALA A 696 4.51 -6.22 0.10
N MET A 697 5.15 -6.88 -0.86
CA MET A 697 4.46 -7.64 -1.91
C MET A 697 3.74 -8.84 -1.27
N LEU A 698 2.40 -8.76 -1.23
CA LEU A 698 1.53 -9.74 -0.56
C LEU A 698 1.29 -11.02 -1.37
N GLY A 699 1.48 -10.96 -2.69
CA GLY A 699 1.37 -12.13 -3.55
C GLY A 699 2.67 -12.94 -3.52
N ASP A 700 2.59 -14.17 -3.02
CA ASP A 700 3.65 -15.16 -3.19
C ASP A 700 3.55 -15.79 -4.59
N PHE A 701 4.28 -15.22 -5.56
CA PHE A 701 4.37 -15.80 -6.91
C PHE A 701 5.37 -16.97 -6.99
N THR A 702 6.06 -17.29 -5.89
CA THR A 702 7.06 -18.36 -5.86
C THR A 702 6.43 -19.75 -5.89
N GLY A 703 5.18 -19.86 -5.43
CA GLY A 703 4.36 -21.06 -5.51
C GLY A 703 3.90 -21.43 -6.93
N LEU A 704 3.97 -20.49 -7.88
CA LEU A 704 3.47 -20.63 -9.26
C LEU A 704 1.99 -21.04 -9.34
N ASP A 705 1.20 -20.71 -8.33
CA ASP A 705 -0.22 -21.06 -8.20
C ASP A 705 -1.17 -19.86 -8.38
N PHE A 706 -0.63 -18.64 -8.53
CA PHE A 706 -1.40 -17.41 -8.69
C PHE A 706 -2.36 -17.43 -9.90
N TYR A 707 -1.84 -17.75 -11.09
CA TYR A 707 -2.64 -17.96 -12.29
C TYR A 707 -1.98 -19.00 -13.18
N THR A 708 -2.66 -20.12 -13.38
CA THR A 708 -2.14 -21.27 -14.12
C THR A 708 -3.08 -21.66 -15.25
N VAL A 709 -2.55 -21.84 -16.46
CA VAL A 709 -3.29 -22.39 -17.61
C VAL A 709 -2.75 -23.78 -17.92
N SER A 710 -3.63 -24.78 -17.94
CA SER A 710 -3.35 -26.16 -18.33
C SER A 710 -4.50 -26.75 -19.15
N GLY A 711 -4.21 -27.73 -20.01
CA GLY A 711 -5.22 -28.41 -20.82
C GLY A 711 -6.28 -29.06 -19.95
N THR A 712 -7.55 -28.78 -20.22
CA THR A 712 -8.70 -29.36 -19.51
C THR A 712 -8.84 -30.83 -19.90
N GLY A 713 -8.49 -31.75 -19.00
CA GLY A 713 -9.10 -33.08 -19.02
C GLY A 713 -10.60 -32.90 -18.78
N SER A 714 -11.42 -33.44 -19.67
CA SER A 714 -12.88 -33.32 -19.64
C SER A 714 -13.49 -33.95 -18.38
N GLY A 715 -14.39 -33.21 -17.73
CA GLY A 715 -15.36 -33.68 -16.74
C GLY A 715 -14.86 -33.71 -15.30
N GLU A 716 -15.45 -32.87 -14.43
CA GLU A 716 -15.67 -33.04 -12.98
C GLU A 716 -14.64 -33.81 -12.12
N ALA A 717 -13.37 -33.86 -12.52
CA ALA A 717 -12.28 -34.33 -11.68
C ALA A 717 -11.83 -33.14 -10.82
N GLU A 718 -11.88 -33.31 -9.50
CA GLU A 718 -11.35 -32.36 -8.52
C GLU A 718 -10.03 -31.73 -9.00
N TYR A 719 -10.02 -30.40 -9.10
CA TYR A 719 -8.79 -29.65 -9.30
C TYR A 719 -7.85 -29.97 -8.14
N THR A 720 -6.88 -30.85 -8.38
CA THR A 720 -5.83 -31.16 -7.43
C THR A 720 -4.66 -30.22 -7.70
N PRO A 721 -4.36 -29.25 -6.83
CA PRO A 721 -3.22 -28.37 -7.02
C PRO A 721 -1.93 -29.21 -7.08
N PRO A 722 -1.01 -28.93 -8.02
CA PRO A 722 0.26 -29.66 -8.08
C PRO A 722 1.06 -29.41 -6.79
N PRO A 723 1.89 -30.37 -6.33
CA PRO A 723 2.77 -30.13 -5.20
C PRO A 723 3.69 -28.93 -5.44
N PRO A 724 4.11 -28.21 -4.39
CA PRO A 724 4.89 -26.99 -4.52
C PRO A 724 6.18 -27.22 -5.33
N PRO A 725 6.65 -26.21 -6.09
CA PRO A 725 7.87 -26.33 -6.88
C PRO A 725 9.11 -26.57 -6.01
N PRO A 726 10.17 -27.22 -6.53
CA PRO A 726 11.39 -27.50 -5.79
C PRO A 726 12.05 -26.19 -5.31
N PRO A 727 12.38 -26.04 -4.02
CA PRO A 727 12.89 -24.78 -3.46
C PRO A 727 14.12 -24.22 -4.18
N LEU A 728 14.99 -25.09 -4.72
CA LEU A 728 16.17 -24.65 -5.48
C LEU A 728 15.83 -24.05 -6.84
N LEU A 729 14.84 -24.59 -7.56
CA LEU A 729 14.40 -24.01 -8.83
C LEU A 729 13.71 -22.66 -8.61
N VAL A 730 12.92 -22.55 -7.55
CA VAL A 730 12.30 -21.29 -7.13
C VAL A 730 13.35 -20.23 -6.79
N ALA A 731 14.37 -20.61 -6.02
CA ALA A 731 15.50 -19.75 -5.67
C ALA A 731 16.26 -19.28 -6.92
N GLN A 732 16.52 -20.18 -7.87
CA GLN A 732 17.18 -19.85 -9.15
C GLN A 732 16.33 -18.93 -10.02
N LEU A 733 15.02 -19.20 -10.12
CA LEU A 733 14.07 -18.35 -10.83
C LEU A 733 14.03 -16.95 -10.23
N GLY A 734 13.93 -16.83 -8.90
CA GLY A 734 13.92 -15.54 -8.21
C GLY A 734 15.22 -14.76 -8.39
N LEU A 735 16.38 -15.44 -8.35
CA LEU A 735 17.69 -14.81 -8.62
C LEU A 735 17.77 -14.27 -10.06
N LEU A 736 17.34 -15.07 -11.04
CA LEU A 736 17.35 -14.70 -12.46
C LEU A 736 16.35 -13.59 -12.78
N ALA A 737 15.17 -13.62 -12.15
CA ALA A 737 14.12 -12.65 -12.35
C ALA A 737 14.36 -11.32 -11.61
N GLY A 738 15.41 -11.24 -10.79
CA GLY A 738 15.76 -10.01 -10.06
C GLY A 738 14.87 -9.76 -8.84
N SER A 739 14.43 -10.82 -8.14
CA SER A 739 13.87 -10.66 -6.79
C SER A 739 14.88 -9.89 -5.92
N LEU A 740 14.42 -9.17 -4.90
CA LEU A 740 15.27 -8.44 -3.95
C LEU A 740 15.05 -8.91 -2.51
N PHE A 741 13.98 -9.67 -2.27
CA PHE A 741 13.58 -10.18 -0.96
C PHE A 741 13.33 -11.68 -1.02
N PHE A 742 13.63 -12.38 0.08
CA PHE A 742 13.37 -13.81 0.26
C PHE A 742 12.19 -14.00 1.21
N ASP A 743 11.38 -15.04 1.00
CA ASP A 743 10.23 -15.35 1.86
C ASP A 743 10.61 -15.95 3.21
N SER A 744 11.83 -16.46 3.33
CA SER A 744 12.35 -16.99 4.59
C SER A 744 13.88 -16.93 4.62
N TYR A 745 14.43 -17.00 5.84
CA TYR A 745 15.86 -17.19 6.01
C TYR A 745 16.36 -18.50 5.36
N ALA A 746 15.51 -19.54 5.32
CA ALA A 746 15.83 -20.80 4.64
C ALA A 746 15.99 -20.61 3.12
N ALA A 747 15.12 -19.83 2.48
CA ALA A 747 15.23 -19.48 1.06
C ALA A 747 16.51 -18.67 0.77
N TYR A 748 16.82 -17.69 1.62
CA TYR A 748 18.09 -16.95 1.57
C TYR A 748 19.31 -17.87 1.67
N ARG A 749 19.33 -18.78 2.66
CA ARG A 749 20.39 -19.78 2.84
C ARG A 749 20.56 -20.67 1.61
N LEU A 750 19.45 -21.07 0.99
CA LEU A 750 19.46 -21.93 -0.18
C LEU A 750 20.07 -21.21 -1.41
N VAL A 751 19.78 -19.92 -1.59
CA VAL A 751 20.42 -19.08 -2.61
C VAL A 751 21.91 -18.90 -2.31
N ALA A 752 22.27 -18.63 -1.06
CA ALA A 752 23.67 -18.51 -0.64
C ALA A 752 24.46 -19.80 -0.89
N ASP A 753 23.91 -20.97 -0.54
CA ASP A 753 24.53 -22.27 -0.78
C ASP A 753 24.66 -22.56 -2.29
N PHE A 754 23.66 -22.20 -3.10
CA PHE A 754 23.72 -22.30 -4.57
C PHE A 754 24.82 -21.41 -5.16
N LEU A 755 24.92 -20.16 -4.70
CA LEU A 755 25.94 -19.20 -5.13
C LEU A 755 27.33 -19.53 -4.56
N GLY A 756 27.41 -20.30 -3.48
CA GLY A 756 28.67 -20.63 -2.79
C GLY A 756 29.16 -19.55 -1.84
N ILE A 757 28.25 -18.82 -1.20
CA ILE A 757 28.51 -17.67 -0.33
C ILE A 757 28.36 -18.06 1.14
N VAL A 758 29.26 -17.56 1.99
CA VAL A 758 29.18 -17.72 3.45
C VAL A 758 28.33 -16.60 4.06
N THR A 759 27.33 -16.95 4.88
CA THR A 759 26.31 -16.02 5.42
C THR A 759 26.22 -16.03 6.95
N ASP A 760 27.33 -16.33 7.61
CA ASP A 760 27.55 -16.22 9.06
C ASP A 760 26.84 -17.29 9.92
N ALA A 761 27.65 -18.21 10.49
CA ALA A 761 27.46 -18.98 11.75
C ALA A 761 27.92 -20.47 11.72
N ALA A 762 28.19 -21.11 10.57
CA ALA A 762 28.67 -22.51 10.57
C ALA A 762 29.40 -22.99 9.29
N GLY A 763 29.67 -22.12 8.32
CA GLY A 763 30.21 -22.53 7.03
C GLY A 763 31.68 -22.21 6.90
N VAL A 764 32.52 -23.25 6.96
CA VAL A 764 33.99 -23.20 6.89
C VAL A 764 34.63 -22.75 8.22
N GLY A 765 34.76 -23.67 9.18
CA GLY A 765 35.56 -23.44 10.38
C GLY A 765 37.02 -23.09 10.04
N ASP A 766 37.81 -22.73 11.07
CA ASP A 766 39.21 -22.23 11.09
C ASP A 766 40.27 -22.91 10.19
N GLY A 767 39.90 -23.84 9.31
CA GLY A 767 40.74 -24.57 8.36
C GLY A 767 41.36 -23.76 7.21
N GLY A 768 41.58 -22.45 7.37
CA GLY A 768 42.43 -21.65 6.49
C GLY A 768 41.91 -21.44 5.06
N VAL A 769 40.60 -21.36 4.86
CA VAL A 769 40.00 -21.10 3.56
C VAL A 769 39.94 -19.60 3.28
N VAL A 770 40.46 -19.19 2.13
CA VAL A 770 40.38 -17.82 1.62
C VAL A 770 38.96 -17.57 1.10
N VAL A 771 38.21 -16.74 1.82
CA VAL A 771 36.89 -16.24 1.40
C VAL A 771 37.08 -14.94 0.62
N GLY A 772 36.43 -14.80 -0.54
CA GLY A 772 36.45 -13.57 -1.31
C GLY A 772 35.83 -12.39 -0.53
N ALA A 773 36.16 -11.15 -0.90
CA ALA A 773 35.56 -9.95 -0.27
C ALA A 773 34.03 -9.88 -0.43
N ASP A 774 33.49 -10.63 -1.38
CA ASP A 774 32.07 -10.79 -1.68
C ASP A 774 31.44 -12.02 -0.98
N GLY A 775 32.20 -12.73 -0.14
CA GLY A 775 31.73 -13.90 0.60
C GLY A 775 31.79 -15.22 -0.17
N PHE A 776 32.22 -15.22 -1.44
CA PHE A 776 32.30 -16.42 -2.28
C PHE A 776 33.48 -17.32 -1.92
N VAL A 777 33.28 -18.65 -1.94
CA VAL A 777 34.33 -19.65 -1.72
C VAL A 777 34.59 -20.46 -2.99
N GLN A 778 35.85 -20.52 -3.43
CA GLN A 778 36.25 -21.26 -4.62
C GLN A 778 35.99 -22.77 -4.52
N MET A 779 35.64 -23.38 -5.66
CA MET A 779 35.28 -24.80 -5.76
C MET A 779 36.30 -25.74 -5.13
N GLU A 780 37.59 -25.51 -5.35
CA GLU A 780 38.70 -26.29 -4.80
C GLU A 780 38.73 -26.21 -3.27
N ALA A 781 38.50 -25.02 -2.71
CA ALA A 781 38.45 -24.81 -1.27
C ALA A 781 37.22 -25.49 -0.65
N ARG A 782 36.05 -25.39 -1.28
CA ARG A 782 34.81 -26.07 -0.83
C ARG A 782 34.98 -27.59 -0.79
N ARG A 783 35.63 -28.16 -1.82
CA ARG A 783 35.97 -29.60 -1.88
C ARG A 783 36.96 -30.01 -0.80
N ARG A 784 37.99 -29.19 -0.55
CA ARG A 784 39.03 -29.47 0.45
C ARG A 784 38.48 -29.57 1.87
N VAL A 785 37.54 -28.69 2.22
CA VAL A 785 36.92 -28.66 3.56
C VAL A 785 35.66 -29.50 3.65
N GLY A 786 35.29 -30.21 2.58
CA GLY A 786 34.07 -31.01 2.54
C GLY A 786 32.79 -30.21 2.80
N TRP A 787 32.74 -28.94 2.39
CA TRP A 787 31.55 -28.09 2.62
C TRP A 787 30.38 -28.66 1.79
N PRO A 788 29.27 -29.12 2.42
CA PRO A 788 28.19 -29.86 1.74
C PRO A 788 27.27 -28.95 0.89
N VAL A 789 27.80 -28.05 0.09
CA VAL A 789 27.04 -27.16 -0.81
C VAL A 789 27.18 -27.61 -2.26
N LYS A 790 26.05 -27.78 -2.94
CA LYS A 790 26.00 -28.12 -4.38
C LYS A 790 26.00 -26.85 -5.24
N SER A 791 27.08 -26.07 -5.15
CA SER A 791 27.26 -24.88 -5.98
C SER A 791 27.99 -25.23 -7.29
N PRO A 792 27.46 -24.83 -8.47
CA PRO A 792 28.08 -25.15 -9.77
C PRO A 792 29.19 -24.17 -10.16
N PHE A 793 29.34 -23.05 -9.47
CA PHE A 793 30.20 -21.94 -9.93
C PHE A 793 31.67 -22.14 -9.56
N VAL A 794 32.58 -22.03 -10.54
CA VAL A 794 34.04 -22.09 -10.30
C VAL A 794 34.61 -20.72 -9.92
N ARG A 795 33.96 -19.63 -10.35
CA ARG A 795 34.30 -18.24 -10.04
C ARG A 795 33.09 -17.53 -9.44
N SER A 796 33.31 -16.42 -8.74
CA SER A 796 32.22 -15.68 -8.10
C SER A 796 31.16 -15.24 -9.13
N PRO A 797 29.90 -15.70 -8.98
CA PRO A 797 28.79 -15.27 -9.83
C PRO A 797 28.24 -13.89 -9.43
N ILE A 798 28.69 -13.33 -8.30
CA ILE A 798 28.10 -12.13 -7.69
C ILE A 798 28.26 -10.89 -8.59
N VAL A 799 29.33 -10.83 -9.38
CA VAL A 799 29.57 -9.73 -10.34
C VAL A 799 28.48 -9.66 -11.41
N TYR A 800 27.80 -10.77 -11.68
CA TYR A 800 26.73 -10.91 -12.66
C TYR A 800 25.34 -10.96 -12.02
N CYS A 801 25.26 -10.96 -10.68
CA CYS A 801 24.00 -10.87 -9.97
C CYS A 801 23.59 -9.40 -9.86
N PRO A 802 22.31 -9.05 -10.06
CA PRO A 802 21.80 -7.69 -9.87
C PRO A 802 21.94 -7.18 -8.41
N TYR A 803 22.31 -8.07 -7.48
CA TYR A 803 22.52 -7.79 -6.07
C TYR A 803 23.89 -7.16 -5.78
N ARG A 804 24.03 -5.85 -6.00
CA ARG A 804 24.98 -5.04 -5.24
C ARG A 804 24.22 -4.20 -4.23
N GLY A 805 23.99 -4.75 -3.04
CA GLY A 805 23.43 -3.99 -1.92
C GLY A 805 22.60 -4.81 -0.93
N ALA A 806 23.15 -5.90 -0.40
CA ALA A 806 22.65 -6.49 0.84
C ALA A 806 23.87 -7.00 1.61
N ARG A 807 24.41 -6.12 2.45
CA ARG A 807 25.19 -6.49 3.62
C ARG A 807 24.43 -5.98 4.83
#